data_AF-A0A971QNR5-F1
#
_entry.id   AF-A0A971QNR5-F1
#
_cell.length_a   1.000
_cell.length_b   1.000
_cell.length_c   1.000
_cell.angle_alpha   90.00
_cell.angle_beta   90.00
_cell.angle_gamma   90.00
#
_symmetry.space_group_name_H-M   'P 1'
#
loop_
_entity.id
_entity.type
_entity.pdbx_description
1 polymer ?
#
loop_
_entity_poly.entity_id
_entity_poly.type
_entity_poly.pdbx_seq_one_letter_code
_entity_poly.pdbx_strand_id
1 'polypeptide(L)'
;MKLSVVIVNYNVRHFLDQCLHAVHRASEGLDAEIFVVDNASVDGSCHMVREKYPGVKLIANSMNAGYSAANNQAVRVAAGEYILLLNPDTVVEEDTFKKVVRFMDEHPDAGGLGVKMIDGKGKFLPESKRGLPTPWVAFYKIFGLSKLFPRSRKFGKYHLSYLDQDKTSPVDVLCGAFMLLRRETLDKTGLLDEAFFMYGEDIDLSYRITLSGYRNYYFPETTIIHYKGESTRKDSINYVKIFYNAMIIFAGKHFSSGKARFFSLLIHLAIYFRAFIAIVQRLFSRIYLPLLDAALVYSGFLLILPLWERIMFEPGYYPAIYLRGVVPVYILFWLAGIHFSGGYRKPVNLMRLLRGILWGTIALLIAYSLVSEQLRFSRVMILIGAAWATVFLPLFRMVFSKWRIPGFELDIDRPKRIAIAGDPAEVARVRELLQQVPVRPVYAGYIALTPHDNHPEYLGTVDQMKEIIRINRIGEIIFCAGNLGSGKIIRAMLDLSGLDVDYKIAPPESMSIIGSNSIHTAGDLYLVHINAITRKNNRQAKRSFDLGAAFLLLLASPLLMWFVRGRKRMFQNLAGVLTGHFSLVGYIPGSGLEQELPPLRTGILHPGLLFGGETLTPARIHQLNILYAKDYKVSNDLEILLSNLKKLDRHAHA
;
A
#
# COMPACT_ATOMS: atom_id res chain seq x y z
N MET A 1 -37.49 6.33 -10.31
CA MET A 1 -36.07 6.07 -10.03
C MET A 1 -35.60 4.91 -10.87
N LYS A 2 -34.70 5.12 -11.84
CA LYS A 2 -34.20 4.05 -12.73
C LYS A 2 -33.00 3.32 -12.14
N LEU A 3 -32.07 4.05 -11.50
CA LEU A 3 -30.84 3.50 -10.93
C LEU A 3 -30.58 4.01 -9.51
N SER A 4 -30.25 3.12 -8.58
CA SER A 4 -29.67 3.50 -7.29
C SER A 4 -28.24 3.02 -7.20
N VAL A 5 -27.30 3.95 -7.01
CA VAL A 5 -25.87 3.64 -6.83
C VAL A 5 -25.59 3.57 -5.33
N VAL A 6 -25.01 2.47 -4.86
CA VAL A 6 -24.67 2.22 -3.46
C VAL A 6 -23.15 2.05 -3.35
N ILE A 7 -22.53 2.94 -2.57
CA ILE A 7 -21.08 2.93 -2.33
C ILE A 7 -20.83 2.73 -0.84
N VAL A 8 -20.10 1.66 -0.48
CA VAL A 8 -19.64 1.44 0.90
C VAL A 8 -18.23 2.00 1.07
N ASN A 9 -18.04 2.95 1.99
CA ASN A 9 -16.77 3.63 2.22
C ASN A 9 -16.12 3.23 3.56
N TYR A 10 -14.79 3.09 3.57
CA TYR A 10 -14.00 2.91 4.78
C TYR A 10 -12.57 3.43 4.62
N ASN A 11 -12.27 4.60 5.20
CA ASN A 11 -10.93 5.23 5.25
C ASN A 11 -10.26 5.44 3.87
N VAL A 12 -11.03 5.81 2.85
CA VAL A 12 -10.53 6.08 1.48
C VAL A 12 -11.09 7.37 0.88
N ARG A 13 -11.14 8.46 1.66
CA ARG A 13 -11.68 9.79 1.30
C ARG A 13 -11.35 10.24 -0.12
N HIS A 14 -10.09 10.16 -0.52
CA HIS A 14 -9.63 10.67 -1.83
C HIS A 14 -10.15 9.82 -3.00
N PHE A 15 -10.16 8.50 -2.84
CA PHE A 15 -10.76 7.61 -3.82
C PHE A 15 -12.28 7.82 -3.89
N LEU A 16 -12.94 7.96 -2.73
CA LEU A 16 -14.37 8.24 -2.68
C LEU A 16 -14.74 9.56 -3.38
N ASP A 17 -13.98 10.63 -3.17
CA ASP A 17 -14.16 11.94 -3.86
C ASP A 17 -14.09 11.76 -5.38
N GLN A 18 -13.07 11.05 -5.87
CA GLN A 18 -12.94 10.76 -7.30
C GLN A 18 -14.06 9.88 -7.85
N CYS A 19 -14.45 8.84 -7.10
CA CYS A 19 -15.54 7.94 -7.45
C CYS A 19 -16.86 8.71 -7.56
N LEU A 20 -17.21 9.53 -6.55
CA LEU A 20 -18.42 10.34 -6.55
C LEU A 20 -18.44 11.35 -7.70
N HIS A 21 -17.31 11.99 -8.00
CA HIS A 21 -17.21 12.85 -9.18
C HIS A 21 -17.53 12.10 -10.48
N ALA A 22 -16.96 10.90 -10.68
CA ALA A 22 -17.23 10.09 -11.87
C ALA A 22 -18.68 9.58 -11.92
N VAL A 23 -19.23 9.15 -10.78
CA VAL A 23 -20.62 8.69 -10.65
C VAL A 23 -21.60 9.81 -10.97
N HIS A 24 -21.39 11.02 -10.44
CA HIS A 24 -22.24 12.17 -10.74
C HIS A 24 -22.32 12.45 -12.23
N ARG A 25 -21.17 12.48 -12.92
CA ARG A 25 -21.13 12.66 -14.38
C ARG A 25 -21.80 11.52 -15.14
N ALA A 26 -21.59 10.27 -14.72
CA ALA A 26 -22.22 9.11 -15.35
C ALA A 26 -23.74 9.04 -15.13
N SER A 27 -24.25 9.70 -14.09
CA SER A 27 -25.68 9.83 -13.78
C SER A 27 -26.38 10.94 -14.57
N GLU A 28 -25.66 11.80 -15.30
CA GLU A 28 -26.26 12.92 -16.04
C GLU A 28 -27.29 12.43 -17.09
N GLY A 29 -28.53 12.92 -16.97
CA GLY A 29 -29.63 12.54 -17.85
C GLY A 29 -30.20 11.13 -17.58
N LEU A 30 -29.93 10.57 -16.40
CA LEU A 30 -30.56 9.35 -15.89
C LEU A 30 -31.26 9.67 -14.56
N ASP A 31 -32.48 9.15 -14.36
CA ASP A 31 -33.16 9.23 -13.07
C ASP A 31 -32.45 8.30 -12.07
N ALA A 32 -31.48 8.87 -11.35
CA ALA A 32 -30.58 8.14 -10.47
C ALA A 32 -30.46 8.78 -9.08
N GLU A 33 -30.26 7.94 -8.08
CA GLU A 33 -29.94 8.34 -6.71
C GLU A 33 -28.63 7.69 -6.25
N ILE A 34 -27.91 8.36 -5.36
CA ILE A 34 -26.58 7.94 -4.91
C ILE A 34 -26.59 7.84 -3.39
N PHE A 35 -26.18 6.68 -2.88
CA PHE A 35 -25.99 6.41 -1.47
C PHE A 35 -24.52 6.20 -1.16
N VAL A 36 -24.07 6.78 -0.05
CA VAL A 36 -22.78 6.45 0.56
C VAL A 36 -23.04 5.89 1.95
N VAL A 37 -22.56 4.67 2.21
CA VAL A 37 -22.59 4.06 3.54
C VAL A 37 -21.18 4.06 4.10
N ASP A 38 -20.91 4.95 5.06
CA ASP A 38 -19.61 5.07 5.69
C ASP A 38 -19.49 4.14 6.90
N ASN A 39 -18.50 3.25 6.89
CA ASN A 39 -18.27 2.24 7.92
C ASN A 39 -17.35 2.74 9.05
N ALA A 40 -17.66 3.90 9.63
CA ALA A 40 -16.88 4.57 10.69
C ALA A 40 -15.46 4.99 10.25
N SER A 41 -15.38 5.75 9.16
CA SER A 41 -14.11 6.32 8.69
C SER A 41 -13.63 7.48 9.57
N VAL A 42 -12.31 7.59 9.75
CA VAL A 42 -11.64 8.64 10.56
C VAL A 42 -10.77 9.57 9.71
N ASP A 43 -10.96 9.57 8.40
CA ASP A 43 -10.16 10.33 7.42
C ASP A 43 -10.87 11.59 6.88
N GLY A 44 -12.03 11.92 7.47
CA GLY A 44 -12.87 13.04 7.05
C GLY A 44 -13.78 12.74 5.84
N SER A 45 -13.93 11.47 5.44
CA SER A 45 -14.84 11.07 4.33
C SER A 45 -16.26 11.62 4.50
N CYS A 46 -16.88 11.43 5.67
CA CYS A 46 -18.24 11.92 5.94
C CYS A 46 -18.38 13.43 5.81
N HIS A 47 -17.40 14.20 6.26
CA HIS A 47 -17.39 15.65 6.11
C HIS A 47 -17.33 16.04 4.62
N MET A 48 -16.41 15.43 3.88
CA MET A 48 -16.24 15.67 2.44
C MET A 48 -17.54 15.39 1.68
N VAL A 49 -18.23 14.28 1.96
CA VAL A 49 -19.50 13.95 1.29
C VAL A 49 -20.58 15.00 1.58
N ARG A 50 -20.75 15.42 2.83
CA ARG A 50 -21.76 16.43 3.20
C ARG A 50 -21.50 17.79 2.55
N GLU A 51 -20.24 18.19 2.46
CA GLU A 51 -19.84 19.50 1.94
C GLU A 51 -19.90 19.56 0.42
N LYS A 52 -19.31 18.58 -0.27
CA LYS A 52 -19.17 18.59 -1.73
C LYS A 52 -20.35 17.97 -2.48
N TYR A 53 -21.05 17.02 -1.85
CA TYR A 53 -22.07 16.21 -2.50
C TYR A 53 -23.39 16.21 -1.71
N PRO A 54 -24.03 17.37 -1.49
CA PRO A 54 -25.23 17.48 -0.66
C PRO A 54 -26.43 16.66 -1.16
N GLY A 55 -26.46 16.29 -2.45
CA GLY A 55 -27.48 15.40 -3.03
C GLY A 55 -27.26 13.90 -2.76
N VAL A 56 -26.11 13.51 -2.21
CA VAL A 56 -25.78 12.12 -1.87
C VAL A 56 -26.40 11.76 -0.52
N LYS A 57 -27.09 10.61 -0.47
CA LYS A 57 -27.70 10.08 0.75
C LYS A 57 -26.63 9.36 1.59
N LEU A 58 -26.10 10.06 2.60
CA LEU A 58 -25.07 9.54 3.49
C LEU A 58 -25.65 8.78 4.70
N ILE A 59 -25.29 7.52 4.85
CA ILE A 59 -25.53 6.69 6.05
C ILE A 59 -24.18 6.52 6.77
N ALA A 60 -24.01 7.15 7.94
CA ALA A 60 -22.75 7.09 8.69
C ALA A 60 -22.88 6.12 9.87
N ASN A 61 -22.22 4.96 9.78
CA ASN A 61 -22.21 3.97 10.85
C ASN A 61 -21.23 4.37 11.97
N SER A 62 -21.58 4.02 13.22
CA SER A 62 -20.71 4.20 14.39
C SER A 62 -19.60 3.15 14.51
N MET A 63 -19.75 2.03 13.79
CA MET A 63 -18.76 0.95 13.72
C MET A 63 -18.71 0.35 12.32
N ASN A 64 -17.62 -0.36 12.01
CA ASN A 64 -17.50 -1.06 10.74
C ASN A 64 -18.37 -2.33 10.73
N ALA A 65 -19.51 -2.27 10.03
CA ALA A 65 -20.47 -3.37 9.94
C ALA A 65 -20.11 -4.45 8.90
N GLY A 66 -19.01 -4.26 8.14
CA GLY A 66 -18.68 -5.10 6.99
C GLY A 66 -19.36 -4.65 5.70
N TYR A 67 -19.04 -5.33 4.59
CA TYR A 67 -19.48 -4.93 3.26
C TYR A 67 -20.95 -5.28 3.00
N SER A 68 -21.39 -6.50 3.35
CA SER A 68 -22.76 -6.97 3.10
C SER A 68 -23.79 -6.17 3.89
N ALA A 69 -23.60 -6.03 5.21
CA ALA A 69 -24.53 -5.31 6.07
C ALA A 69 -24.64 -3.83 5.69
N ALA A 70 -23.50 -3.19 5.37
CA ALA A 70 -23.49 -1.79 4.94
C ALA A 70 -24.23 -1.59 3.61
N ASN A 71 -23.97 -2.41 2.59
CA ASN A 71 -24.73 -2.35 1.32
C ASN A 71 -26.22 -2.54 1.57
N ASN A 72 -26.60 -3.56 2.34
CA ASN A 72 -28.01 -3.86 2.60
C ASN A 72 -28.76 -2.72 3.29
N GLN A 73 -28.11 -1.89 4.10
CA GLN A 73 -28.73 -0.69 4.70
C GLN A 73 -29.26 0.26 3.61
N ALA A 74 -28.44 0.57 2.61
CA ALA A 74 -28.82 1.43 1.50
C ALA A 74 -29.80 0.73 0.54
N VAL A 75 -29.55 -0.54 0.21
CA VAL A 75 -30.40 -1.30 -0.74
C VAL A 75 -31.86 -1.36 -0.27
N ARG A 76 -32.09 -1.49 1.05
CA ARG A 76 -33.45 -1.54 1.63
C ARG A 76 -34.24 -0.24 1.45
N VAL A 77 -33.57 0.91 1.39
CA VAL A 77 -34.21 2.23 1.25
C VAL A 77 -34.08 2.81 -0.15
N ALA A 78 -33.29 2.17 -1.02
CA ALA A 78 -33.16 2.53 -2.42
C ALA A 78 -34.48 2.28 -3.17
N ALA A 79 -34.80 3.15 -4.12
CA ALA A 79 -36.02 3.12 -4.93
C ALA A 79 -35.78 2.73 -6.40
N GLY A 80 -34.53 2.61 -6.84
CA GLY A 80 -34.16 2.33 -8.23
C GLY A 80 -34.59 0.95 -8.71
N GLU A 81 -35.05 0.87 -9.96
CA GLU A 81 -35.32 -0.40 -10.65
C GLU A 81 -34.08 -1.30 -10.72
N TYR A 82 -32.92 -0.67 -10.95
CA TYR A 82 -31.62 -1.31 -10.86
C TYR A 82 -30.82 -0.77 -9.67
N ILE A 83 -30.10 -1.67 -9.00
CA ILE A 83 -29.21 -1.37 -7.88
C ILE A 83 -27.78 -1.63 -8.33
N LEU A 84 -26.92 -0.60 -8.32
CA LEU A 84 -25.50 -0.75 -8.57
C LEU A 84 -24.74 -0.74 -7.25
N LEU A 85 -24.12 -1.86 -6.91
CA LEU A 85 -23.09 -1.91 -5.87
C LEU A 85 -21.76 -1.49 -6.49
N LEU A 86 -21.16 -0.43 -5.96
CA LEU A 86 -19.94 0.17 -6.51
C LEU A 86 -18.90 0.37 -5.40
N ASN A 87 -17.67 -0.03 -5.66
CA ASN A 87 -16.57 0.24 -4.74
C ASN A 87 -16.12 1.72 -4.80
N PRO A 88 -15.67 2.29 -3.67
CA PRO A 88 -15.24 3.69 -3.59
C PRO A 88 -13.90 3.96 -4.30
N ASP A 89 -13.15 2.93 -4.68
CA ASP A 89 -11.88 3.00 -5.42
C ASP A 89 -12.05 2.72 -6.92
N THR A 90 -13.15 3.21 -7.49
CA THR A 90 -13.50 3.04 -8.91
C THR A 90 -13.70 4.37 -9.65
N VAL A 91 -13.45 4.35 -10.96
CA VAL A 91 -13.76 5.46 -11.89
C VAL A 91 -14.52 4.90 -13.07
N VAL A 92 -15.74 5.41 -13.29
CA VAL A 92 -16.64 5.00 -14.37
C VAL A 92 -16.55 5.97 -15.56
N GLU A 93 -16.80 5.49 -16.78
CA GLU A 93 -17.01 6.35 -17.96
C GLU A 93 -18.35 7.10 -17.86
N GLU A 94 -18.45 8.24 -18.52
CA GLU A 94 -19.64 9.10 -18.53
C GLU A 94 -20.89 8.41 -19.09
N ASP A 95 -20.74 7.42 -19.98
CA ASP A 95 -21.86 6.69 -20.57
C ASP A 95 -22.09 5.30 -19.94
N THR A 96 -21.31 4.95 -18.90
CA THR A 96 -21.36 3.63 -18.24
C THR A 96 -22.78 3.27 -17.85
N PHE A 97 -23.45 4.13 -17.08
CA PHE A 97 -24.77 3.85 -16.50
C PHE A 97 -25.85 3.72 -17.57
N LYS A 98 -25.81 4.56 -18.61
CA LYS A 98 -26.74 4.46 -19.74
C LYS A 98 -26.58 3.14 -20.49
N LYS A 99 -25.34 2.73 -20.78
CA LYS A 99 -25.05 1.47 -21.48
C LYS A 99 -25.51 0.24 -20.68
N VAL A 100 -25.17 0.19 -19.39
CA VAL A 100 -25.52 -0.97 -18.55
C VAL A 100 -27.03 -1.07 -18.28
N VAL A 101 -27.71 0.07 -18.07
CA VAL A 101 -29.17 0.09 -17.92
C VAL A 101 -29.84 -0.38 -19.21
N ARG A 102 -29.42 0.15 -20.38
CA ARG A 102 -29.94 -0.30 -21.67
C ARG A 102 -29.76 -1.81 -21.87
N PHE A 103 -28.57 -2.34 -21.58
CA PHE A 103 -28.32 -3.76 -21.67
C PHE A 103 -29.28 -4.57 -20.79
N MET A 104 -29.50 -4.14 -19.54
CA MET A 104 -30.43 -4.82 -18.63
C MET A 104 -31.88 -4.73 -19.12
N ASP A 105 -32.31 -3.59 -19.67
CA ASP A 105 -33.67 -3.45 -20.23
C ASP A 105 -33.88 -4.38 -21.44
N GLU A 106 -32.86 -4.57 -22.28
CA GLU A 106 -32.88 -5.44 -23.45
C GLU A 106 -32.74 -6.94 -23.11
N HIS A 107 -32.29 -7.28 -21.90
CA HIS A 107 -32.05 -8.67 -21.44
C HIS A 107 -32.83 -8.97 -20.16
N PRO A 108 -34.12 -9.34 -20.24
CA PRO A 108 -34.94 -9.64 -19.08
C PRO A 108 -34.42 -10.82 -18.23
N ASP A 109 -33.66 -11.74 -18.83
CA ASP A 109 -33.02 -12.86 -18.12
C ASP A 109 -31.77 -12.45 -17.33
N ALA A 110 -31.23 -11.24 -17.56
CA ALA A 110 -30.11 -10.69 -16.80
C ALA A 110 -30.58 -10.31 -15.39
N GLY A 111 -30.15 -11.12 -14.41
CA GLY A 111 -30.36 -10.85 -13.00
C GLY A 111 -29.28 -9.96 -12.40
N GLY A 112 -28.06 -10.04 -12.95
CA GLY A 112 -26.95 -9.18 -12.60
C GLY A 112 -25.97 -8.96 -13.76
N LEU A 113 -25.23 -7.86 -13.69
CA LEU A 113 -24.26 -7.43 -14.70
C LEU A 113 -22.98 -6.89 -14.04
N GLY A 114 -21.84 -7.35 -14.53
CA GLY A 114 -20.52 -6.80 -14.26
C GLY A 114 -19.89 -6.26 -15.53
N VAL A 115 -18.86 -5.42 -15.40
CA VAL A 115 -18.23 -4.71 -16.52
C VAL A 115 -16.75 -5.04 -16.67
N LYS A 116 -16.14 -4.62 -17.78
CA LYS A 116 -14.69 -4.68 -17.95
C LYS A 116 -14.02 -3.76 -16.95
N MET A 117 -13.05 -4.29 -16.20
CA MET A 117 -12.25 -3.48 -15.27
C MET A 117 -10.77 -3.51 -15.67
N ILE A 118 -10.12 -2.37 -15.49
CA ILE A 118 -8.66 -2.22 -15.56
C ILE A 118 -8.13 -1.74 -14.22
N ASP A 119 -6.89 -2.09 -13.90
CA ASP A 119 -6.17 -1.44 -12.80
C ASP A 119 -5.76 -0.02 -13.23
N GLY A 120 -5.27 0.78 -12.28
CA GLY A 120 -4.83 2.11 -12.64
C GLY A 120 -3.51 2.16 -13.44
N LYS A 121 -2.99 1.03 -13.92
CA LYS A 121 -1.94 0.93 -14.95
C LYS A 121 -2.51 0.59 -16.33
N GLY A 122 -3.84 0.61 -16.49
CA GLY A 122 -4.49 0.28 -17.76
C GLY A 122 -4.54 -1.22 -18.04
N LYS A 123 -4.13 -2.07 -17.10
CA LYS A 123 -4.09 -3.52 -17.32
C LYS A 123 -5.42 -4.15 -16.95
N PHE A 124 -5.93 -5.02 -17.83
CA PHE A 124 -7.15 -5.78 -17.59
C PHE A 124 -7.09 -6.57 -16.26
N LEU A 125 -8.17 -6.45 -15.48
CA LEU A 125 -8.36 -7.17 -14.23
C LEU A 125 -9.12 -8.49 -14.49
N PRO A 126 -8.48 -9.66 -14.32
CA PRO A 126 -9.14 -10.95 -14.56
C PRO A 126 -10.35 -11.21 -13.68
N GLU A 127 -10.46 -10.53 -12.53
CA GLU A 127 -11.66 -10.59 -11.67
C GLU A 127 -12.92 -9.99 -12.30
N SER A 128 -12.82 -9.27 -13.43
CA SER A 128 -13.99 -8.80 -14.19
C SER A 128 -14.93 -9.92 -14.62
N LYS A 129 -14.41 -11.15 -14.72
CA LYS A 129 -15.19 -12.35 -15.04
C LYS A 129 -14.70 -13.53 -14.19
N ARG A 130 -15.59 -14.15 -13.43
CA ARG A 130 -15.24 -15.26 -12.54
C ARG A 130 -16.12 -16.47 -12.75
N GLY A 131 -15.50 -17.64 -12.62
CA GLY A 131 -16.19 -18.90 -12.52
C GLY A 131 -16.51 -19.23 -11.06
N LEU A 132 -17.48 -20.12 -10.85
CA LEU A 132 -17.85 -20.56 -9.51
C LEU A 132 -16.67 -21.30 -8.85
N PRO A 133 -16.25 -20.94 -7.62
CA PRO A 133 -15.06 -21.49 -6.97
C PRO A 133 -15.30 -22.88 -6.36
N THR A 134 -15.71 -23.84 -7.20
CA THR A 134 -15.83 -25.27 -6.82
C THR A 134 -14.49 -25.85 -6.34
N PRO A 135 -14.47 -26.98 -5.61
CA PRO A 135 -13.24 -27.62 -5.13
C PRO A 135 -12.14 -27.77 -6.19
N TRP A 136 -12.49 -28.26 -7.37
CA TRP A 136 -11.54 -28.44 -8.47
C TRP A 136 -11.04 -27.13 -9.06
N VAL A 137 -11.91 -26.11 -9.17
CA VAL A 137 -11.54 -24.78 -9.67
C VAL A 137 -10.58 -24.09 -8.70
N ALA A 138 -10.86 -24.18 -7.39
CA ALA A 138 -9.97 -23.68 -6.35
C ALA A 138 -8.61 -24.40 -6.37
N PHE A 139 -8.61 -25.73 -6.51
CA PHE A 139 -7.40 -26.54 -6.66
C PHE A 139 -6.54 -26.10 -7.85
N TYR A 140 -7.12 -25.96 -9.05
CA TYR A 140 -6.39 -25.53 -10.24
C TYR A 140 -5.74 -24.14 -10.08
N LYS A 141 -6.42 -23.24 -9.36
CA LYS A 141 -5.87 -21.91 -9.05
C LYS A 141 -4.71 -21.98 -8.06
N ILE A 142 -4.87 -22.73 -6.96
CA ILE A 142 -3.87 -22.82 -5.88
C ILE A 142 -2.57 -23.46 -6.37
N PHE A 143 -2.67 -24.53 -7.18
CA PHE A 143 -1.52 -25.23 -7.74
C PHE A 143 -0.97 -24.60 -9.02
N GLY A 144 -1.49 -23.43 -9.44
CA GLY A 144 -0.96 -22.68 -10.58
C GLY A 144 -1.33 -23.23 -11.97
N LEU A 145 -2.13 -24.30 -12.06
CA LEU A 145 -2.58 -24.87 -13.34
C LEU A 145 -3.37 -23.86 -14.18
N SER A 146 -4.13 -22.95 -13.54
CA SER A 146 -4.81 -21.86 -14.24
C SER A 146 -3.86 -20.88 -14.93
N LYS A 147 -2.63 -20.71 -14.40
CA LYS A 147 -1.60 -19.85 -15.01
C LYS A 147 -0.86 -20.57 -16.14
N LEU A 148 -0.65 -21.88 -16.01
CA LEU A 148 0.02 -22.70 -17.03
C LEU A 148 -0.88 -22.92 -18.25
N PHE A 149 -2.19 -23.09 -18.05
CA PHE A 149 -3.15 -23.41 -19.12
C PHE A 149 -4.34 -22.44 -19.15
N PRO A 150 -4.12 -21.12 -19.36
CA PRO A 150 -5.16 -20.11 -19.23
C PRO A 150 -6.26 -20.22 -20.29
N ARG A 151 -5.97 -20.74 -21.49
CA ARG A 151 -6.96 -20.93 -22.55
C ARG A 151 -7.82 -22.19 -22.39
N SER A 152 -7.52 -23.04 -21.41
CA SER A 152 -8.29 -24.26 -21.15
C SER A 152 -9.61 -23.92 -20.46
N ARG A 153 -10.74 -24.45 -20.98
CA ARG A 153 -12.04 -24.38 -20.31
C ARG A 153 -12.06 -25.06 -18.93
N LYS A 154 -11.18 -26.03 -18.71
CA LYS A 154 -11.03 -26.76 -17.44
C LYS A 154 -10.16 -25.98 -16.46
N PHE A 155 -8.94 -25.63 -16.85
CA PHE A 155 -7.95 -25.04 -15.93
C PHE A 155 -8.10 -23.52 -15.78
N GLY A 156 -8.54 -22.82 -16.82
CA GLY A 156 -8.79 -21.37 -16.82
C GLY A 156 -10.12 -20.95 -16.19
N LYS A 157 -10.87 -21.89 -15.59
CA LYS A 157 -12.25 -21.67 -15.13
C LYS A 157 -12.41 -20.60 -14.04
N TYR A 158 -11.42 -20.42 -13.16
CA TYR A 158 -11.55 -19.46 -12.06
C TYR A 158 -11.75 -18.00 -12.54
N HIS A 159 -10.96 -17.54 -13.52
CA HIS A 159 -11.10 -16.19 -14.11
C HIS A 159 -11.69 -16.24 -15.53
N LEU A 160 -12.29 -17.39 -15.90
CA LEU A 160 -12.83 -17.64 -17.24
C LEU A 160 -11.87 -17.15 -18.35
N SER A 161 -10.58 -17.43 -18.20
CA SER A 161 -9.51 -16.84 -19.03
C SER A 161 -9.50 -17.36 -20.48
N TYR A 162 -10.37 -18.32 -20.78
CA TYR A 162 -10.65 -18.81 -22.12
C TYR A 162 -11.74 -17.99 -22.84
N LEU A 163 -12.49 -17.14 -22.13
CA LEU A 163 -13.41 -16.21 -22.74
C LEU A 163 -12.62 -15.01 -23.29
N ASP A 164 -13.15 -14.39 -24.34
CA ASP A 164 -12.66 -13.10 -24.81
C ASP A 164 -12.91 -12.02 -23.74
N GLN A 165 -12.02 -11.05 -23.60
CA GLN A 165 -12.20 -9.93 -22.67
C GLN A 165 -13.05 -8.82 -23.30
N ASP A 166 -13.19 -8.81 -24.63
CA ASP A 166 -13.86 -7.75 -25.39
C ASP A 166 -15.21 -8.22 -25.96
N LYS A 167 -15.74 -9.35 -25.49
CA LYS A 167 -17.06 -9.86 -25.85
C LYS A 167 -17.95 -10.07 -24.63
N THR A 168 -19.22 -9.68 -24.75
CA THR A 168 -20.26 -9.98 -23.78
C THR A 168 -20.38 -11.49 -23.59
N SER A 169 -20.49 -11.95 -22.36
CA SER A 169 -20.59 -13.39 -22.05
C SER A 169 -21.33 -13.63 -20.74
N PRO A 170 -22.11 -14.72 -20.63
CA PRO A 170 -22.59 -15.17 -19.33
C PRO A 170 -21.42 -15.63 -18.47
N VAL A 171 -21.48 -15.31 -17.18
CA VAL A 171 -20.45 -15.66 -16.19
C VAL A 171 -21.10 -16.25 -14.94
N ASP A 172 -20.34 -17.00 -14.14
CA ASP A 172 -20.90 -17.61 -12.94
C ASP A 172 -20.97 -16.59 -11.79
N VAL A 173 -19.96 -15.73 -11.69
CA VAL A 173 -19.75 -14.83 -10.55
C VAL A 173 -19.38 -13.43 -11.02
N LEU A 174 -20.09 -12.44 -10.49
CA LEU A 174 -19.78 -11.02 -10.62
C LEU A 174 -18.81 -10.56 -9.53
N CYS A 175 -18.06 -9.49 -9.79
CA CYS A 175 -17.18 -8.91 -8.78
C CYS A 175 -17.90 -7.77 -8.06
N GLY A 176 -17.86 -7.76 -6.73
CA GLY A 176 -18.46 -6.69 -5.92
C GLY A 176 -17.91 -5.27 -6.19
N ALA A 177 -16.83 -5.12 -6.97
CA ALA A 177 -16.33 -3.80 -7.36
C ALA A 177 -17.31 -3.02 -8.27
N PHE A 178 -18.07 -3.74 -9.10
CA PHE A 178 -19.15 -3.22 -9.93
C PHE A 178 -20.15 -4.34 -10.17
N MET A 179 -21.28 -4.30 -9.48
CA MET A 179 -22.32 -5.31 -9.56
C MET A 179 -23.68 -4.62 -9.69
N LEU A 180 -24.16 -4.52 -10.92
CA LEU A 180 -25.50 -4.00 -11.23
C LEU A 180 -26.52 -5.14 -11.11
N LEU A 181 -27.60 -4.91 -10.39
CA LEU A 181 -28.56 -5.93 -9.98
C LEU A 181 -29.96 -5.45 -10.29
N ARG A 182 -30.80 -6.31 -10.88
CA ARG A 182 -32.22 -6.04 -11.07
C ARG A 182 -32.94 -6.18 -9.72
N ARG A 183 -33.80 -5.22 -9.37
CA ARG A 183 -34.56 -5.27 -8.10
C ARG A 183 -35.41 -6.53 -7.98
N GLU A 184 -36.15 -6.90 -9.02
CA GLU A 184 -36.95 -8.12 -9.05
C GLU A 184 -36.12 -9.38 -8.74
N THR A 185 -34.88 -9.42 -9.23
CA THR A 185 -33.94 -10.51 -8.91
C THR A 185 -33.56 -10.50 -7.43
N LEU A 186 -33.33 -9.33 -6.83
CA LEU A 186 -33.05 -9.22 -5.39
C LEU A 186 -34.26 -9.60 -4.54
N ASP A 187 -35.47 -9.26 -4.95
CA ASP A 187 -36.71 -9.63 -4.27
C ASP A 187 -36.89 -11.16 -4.25
N LYS A 188 -36.49 -11.84 -5.33
CA LYS A 188 -36.54 -13.31 -5.44
C LYS A 188 -35.40 -14.03 -4.73
N THR A 189 -34.19 -13.48 -4.79
CA THR A 189 -32.98 -14.15 -4.30
C THR A 189 -32.66 -13.81 -2.84
N GLY A 190 -33.13 -12.66 -2.35
CA GLY A 190 -32.68 -12.03 -1.13
C GLY A 190 -31.43 -11.15 -1.35
N LEU A 191 -31.15 -10.27 -0.39
CA LEU A 191 -30.01 -9.33 -0.45
C LEU A 191 -28.65 -10.03 -0.25
N LEU A 192 -27.57 -9.27 -0.07
CA LEU A 192 -26.28 -9.85 0.31
C LEU A 192 -26.41 -10.55 1.65
N ASP A 193 -25.76 -11.69 1.78
CA ASP A 193 -25.86 -12.49 3.00
C ASP A 193 -24.91 -11.92 4.09
N GLU A 194 -25.49 -11.41 5.17
CA GLU A 194 -24.76 -10.69 6.22
C GLU A 194 -23.85 -11.60 7.07
N ALA A 195 -23.92 -12.94 6.89
CA ALA A 195 -22.92 -13.85 7.46
C ALA A 195 -21.53 -13.64 6.83
N PHE A 196 -21.48 -13.08 5.62
CA PHE A 196 -20.23 -12.69 4.96
C PHE A 196 -19.88 -11.25 5.34
N PHE A 197 -18.86 -11.09 6.16
CA PHE A 197 -18.29 -9.76 6.45
C PHE A 197 -17.66 -9.13 5.19
N MET A 198 -16.95 -9.93 4.36
CA MET A 198 -16.30 -9.53 3.10
C MET A 198 -15.80 -10.75 2.28
N TYR A 199 -15.68 -10.61 0.94
CA TYR A 199 -15.10 -11.53 -0.06
C TYR A 199 -15.88 -12.79 -0.48
N GLY A 200 -17.05 -13.07 0.08
CA GLY A 200 -17.86 -14.22 -0.32
C GLY A 200 -19.29 -13.87 -0.70
N GLU A 201 -19.72 -12.68 -0.33
CA GLU A 201 -21.05 -12.14 -0.58
C GLU A 201 -21.36 -11.99 -2.08
N ASP A 202 -20.37 -11.60 -2.89
CA ASP A 202 -20.52 -11.46 -4.34
C ASP A 202 -20.67 -12.83 -5.02
N ILE A 203 -19.90 -13.82 -4.58
CA ILE A 203 -19.99 -15.23 -5.02
C ILE A 203 -21.34 -15.83 -4.60
N ASP A 204 -21.74 -15.64 -3.35
CA ASP A 204 -22.99 -16.14 -2.80
C ASP A 204 -24.21 -15.59 -3.56
N LEU A 205 -24.30 -14.27 -3.70
CA LEU A 205 -25.40 -13.64 -4.39
C LEU A 205 -25.42 -14.02 -5.88
N SER A 206 -24.28 -14.00 -6.57
CA SER A 206 -24.20 -14.43 -7.98
C SER A 206 -24.71 -15.86 -8.18
N TYR A 207 -24.37 -16.76 -7.25
CA TYR A 207 -24.84 -18.14 -7.29
C TYR A 207 -26.34 -18.24 -7.03
N ARG A 208 -26.88 -17.52 -6.05
CA ARG A 208 -28.33 -17.45 -5.78
C ARG A 208 -29.12 -16.89 -6.96
N ILE A 209 -28.59 -15.88 -7.66
CA ILE A 209 -29.16 -15.35 -8.92
C ILE A 209 -29.33 -16.48 -9.93
N THR A 210 -28.28 -17.26 -10.16
CA THR A 210 -28.32 -18.41 -11.08
C THR A 210 -29.34 -19.46 -10.64
N LEU A 211 -29.38 -19.81 -9.35
CA LEU A 211 -30.34 -20.78 -8.81
C LEU A 211 -31.81 -20.32 -8.94
N SER A 212 -32.05 -19.02 -8.95
CA SER A 212 -33.38 -18.44 -9.10
C SER A 212 -33.87 -18.35 -10.57
N GLY A 213 -33.05 -18.79 -11.53
CA GLY A 213 -33.39 -18.86 -12.95
C GLY A 213 -32.93 -17.68 -13.80
N TYR A 214 -32.28 -16.68 -13.21
CA TYR A 214 -31.66 -15.56 -13.94
C TYR A 214 -30.21 -15.87 -14.30
N ARG A 215 -29.59 -15.02 -15.11
CA ARG A 215 -28.18 -15.09 -15.50
C ARG A 215 -27.37 -13.89 -15.03
N ASN A 216 -26.09 -14.13 -14.78
CA ASN A 216 -25.11 -13.06 -14.60
C ASN A 216 -24.36 -12.83 -15.92
N TYR A 217 -24.16 -11.56 -16.28
CA TYR A 217 -23.47 -11.18 -17.52
C TYR A 217 -22.21 -10.36 -17.24
N TYR A 218 -21.17 -10.61 -18.05
CA TYR A 218 -20.02 -9.74 -18.22
C TYR A 218 -20.21 -8.88 -19.47
N PHE A 219 -20.08 -7.56 -19.33
CA PHE A 219 -20.36 -6.59 -20.37
C PHE A 219 -19.17 -5.63 -20.62
N PRO A 220 -18.42 -5.79 -21.73
CA PRO A 220 -17.19 -5.05 -21.97
C PRO A 220 -17.34 -3.77 -22.80
N GLU A 221 -18.55 -3.37 -23.21
CA GLU A 221 -18.74 -2.12 -23.99
C GLU A 221 -18.58 -0.84 -23.15
N THR A 222 -18.37 -0.99 -21.85
CA THR A 222 -17.90 0.03 -20.93
C THR A 222 -16.80 -0.56 -20.05
N THR A 223 -15.82 0.27 -19.70
CA THR A 223 -14.66 -0.08 -18.89
C THR A 223 -14.56 0.84 -17.69
N ILE A 224 -14.24 0.30 -16.52
CA ILE A 224 -13.98 1.11 -15.33
C ILE A 224 -12.54 0.93 -14.86
N ILE A 225 -12.00 1.95 -14.20
CA ILE A 225 -10.78 1.80 -13.40
C ILE A 225 -11.20 1.26 -12.03
N HIS A 226 -10.46 0.28 -11.51
CA HIS A 226 -10.58 -0.18 -10.12
C HIS A 226 -9.17 -0.26 -9.51
N TYR A 227 -8.86 0.62 -8.56
CA TYR A 227 -7.50 0.81 -8.02
C TYR A 227 -7.01 -0.33 -7.10
N LYS A 228 -7.86 -1.32 -6.80
CA LYS A 228 -7.53 -2.65 -6.25
C LYS A 228 -6.61 -2.63 -5.02
N GLY A 229 -7.22 -2.74 -3.84
CA GLY A 229 -6.53 -3.13 -2.60
C GLY A 229 -6.12 -1.97 -1.68
N GLU A 230 -6.56 -0.76 -1.99
CA GLU A 230 -6.32 0.43 -1.17
C GLU A 230 -7.12 0.36 0.14
N SER A 231 -8.35 -0.17 0.11
CA SER A 231 -9.19 -0.40 1.30
C SER A 231 -8.81 -1.67 2.09
N THR A 232 -7.99 -2.58 1.54
CA THR A 232 -7.56 -3.79 2.27
C THR A 232 -6.17 -4.30 1.87
N ARG A 233 -5.27 -4.33 2.85
CA ARG A 233 -3.93 -4.93 2.71
C ARG A 233 -4.01 -6.46 2.56
N LYS A 234 -3.93 -6.93 1.30
CA LYS A 234 -4.07 -8.34 0.89
C LYS A 234 -3.01 -9.29 1.47
N ASP A 235 -1.89 -8.77 1.97
CA ASP A 235 -0.81 -9.57 2.58
C ASP A 235 -0.98 -9.79 4.09
N SER A 236 -2.06 -9.28 4.69
CA SER A 236 -2.33 -9.53 6.11
C SER A 236 -2.85 -10.95 6.32
N ILE A 237 -2.40 -11.60 7.39
CA ILE A 237 -2.96 -12.88 7.86
C ILE A 237 -4.48 -12.76 8.07
N ASN A 238 -4.96 -11.56 8.40
CA ASN A 238 -6.39 -11.27 8.56
C ASN A 238 -7.17 -11.38 7.24
N TYR A 239 -6.65 -10.83 6.13
CA TYR A 239 -7.26 -10.98 4.81
C TYR A 239 -7.45 -12.44 4.43
N VAL A 240 -6.38 -13.23 4.60
CA VAL A 240 -6.36 -14.67 4.36
C VAL A 240 -7.48 -15.33 5.17
N LYS A 241 -7.52 -15.12 6.49
CA LYS A 241 -8.57 -15.69 7.36
C LYS A 241 -9.99 -15.31 6.93
N ILE A 242 -10.28 -14.04 6.66
CA ILE A 242 -11.61 -13.57 6.26
C ILE A 242 -12.05 -14.23 4.95
N PHE A 243 -11.17 -14.25 3.94
CA PHE A 243 -11.45 -14.90 2.66
C PHE A 243 -11.75 -16.40 2.82
N TYR A 244 -10.98 -17.11 3.64
CA TYR A 244 -11.21 -18.54 3.84
C TYR A 244 -12.47 -18.84 4.65
N ASN A 245 -12.75 -18.04 5.68
CA ASN A 245 -14.01 -18.15 6.42
C ASN A 245 -15.21 -17.96 5.48
N ALA A 246 -15.14 -16.97 4.58
CA ALA A 246 -16.16 -16.78 3.56
C ALA A 246 -16.34 -18.05 2.69
N MET A 247 -15.26 -18.69 2.23
CA MET A 247 -15.37 -19.92 1.44
C MET A 247 -15.95 -21.10 2.21
N ILE A 248 -15.67 -21.20 3.52
CA ILE A 248 -16.28 -22.21 4.40
C ILE A 248 -17.78 -21.97 4.55
N ILE A 249 -18.20 -20.72 4.80
CA ILE A 249 -19.62 -20.34 4.89
C ILE A 249 -20.34 -20.67 3.59
N PHE A 250 -19.78 -20.25 2.45
CA PHE A 250 -20.34 -20.54 1.13
C PHE A 250 -20.53 -22.04 0.91
N ALA A 251 -19.53 -22.85 1.24
CA ALA A 251 -19.63 -24.30 1.06
C ALA A 251 -20.62 -24.98 1.99
N GLY A 252 -20.74 -24.50 3.24
CA GLY A 252 -21.74 -24.99 4.18
C GLY A 252 -23.17 -24.71 3.73
N LYS A 253 -23.40 -23.60 3.01
CA LYS A 253 -24.71 -23.20 2.50
C LYS A 253 -25.10 -23.92 1.21
N HIS A 254 -24.14 -24.09 0.28
CA HIS A 254 -24.44 -24.47 -1.11
C HIS A 254 -24.03 -25.89 -1.48
N PHE A 255 -23.25 -26.60 -0.66
CA PHE A 255 -22.86 -27.99 -0.92
C PHE A 255 -23.40 -28.94 0.15
N SER A 256 -23.72 -30.18 -0.25
CA SER A 256 -24.12 -31.25 0.68
C SER A 256 -23.12 -31.40 1.83
N SER A 257 -23.60 -31.71 3.04
CA SER A 257 -22.80 -31.78 4.27
C SER A 257 -21.50 -32.59 4.16
N GLY A 258 -21.50 -33.73 3.46
CA GLY A 258 -20.29 -34.52 3.20
C GLY A 258 -19.27 -33.80 2.30
N LYS A 259 -19.72 -33.18 1.21
CA LYS A 259 -18.87 -32.37 0.31
C LYS A 259 -18.37 -31.10 0.99
N ALA A 260 -19.17 -30.48 1.86
CA ALA A 260 -18.78 -29.29 2.61
C ALA A 260 -17.64 -29.58 3.60
N ARG A 261 -17.70 -30.69 4.34
CA ARG A 261 -16.60 -31.11 5.26
C ARG A 261 -15.31 -31.41 4.50
N PHE A 262 -15.41 -32.15 3.39
CA PHE A 262 -14.24 -32.44 2.55
C PHE A 262 -13.63 -31.17 1.94
N PHE A 263 -14.47 -30.26 1.46
CA PHE A 263 -14.02 -28.96 0.93
C PHE A 263 -13.35 -28.11 2.01
N SER A 264 -13.93 -28.07 3.21
CA SER A 264 -13.32 -27.40 4.36
C SER A 264 -11.94 -27.98 4.67
N LEU A 265 -11.79 -29.31 4.73
CA LEU A 265 -10.49 -29.96 4.94
C LEU A 265 -9.46 -29.56 3.88
N LEU A 266 -9.83 -29.61 2.59
CA LEU A 266 -8.93 -29.23 1.50
C LEU A 266 -8.53 -27.75 1.57
N ILE A 267 -9.47 -26.87 1.93
CA ILE A 267 -9.19 -25.45 2.16
C ILE A 267 -8.15 -25.30 3.28
N HIS A 268 -8.37 -25.93 4.44
CA HIS A 268 -7.44 -25.85 5.57
C HIS A 268 -6.04 -26.34 5.19
N LEU A 269 -5.93 -27.47 4.50
CA LEU A 269 -4.65 -27.98 4.01
C LEU A 269 -3.97 -27.00 3.07
N ALA A 270 -4.71 -26.42 2.11
CA ALA A 270 -4.18 -25.42 1.19
C ALA A 270 -3.74 -24.13 1.90
N ILE A 271 -4.43 -23.71 2.96
CA ILE A 271 -4.04 -22.58 3.80
C ILE A 271 -2.69 -22.85 4.46
N TYR A 272 -2.59 -23.97 5.18
CA TYR A 272 -1.36 -24.33 5.90
C TYR A 272 -0.20 -24.50 4.94
N PHE A 273 -0.43 -25.11 3.78
CA PHE A 273 0.58 -25.27 2.74
C PHE A 273 1.04 -23.91 2.17
N ARG A 274 0.10 -23.01 1.84
CA ARG A 274 0.45 -21.67 1.34
C ARG A 274 1.14 -20.83 2.41
N ALA A 275 0.72 -20.92 3.66
CA ALA A 275 1.36 -20.25 4.79
C ALA A 275 2.79 -20.77 4.98
N PHE A 276 2.99 -22.10 4.92
CA PHE A 276 4.29 -22.73 4.95
C PHE A 276 5.19 -22.24 3.82
N ILE A 277 4.72 -22.28 2.56
CA ILE A 277 5.47 -21.75 1.40
C ILE A 277 5.82 -20.28 1.61
N ALA A 278 4.88 -19.44 2.07
CA ALA A 278 5.12 -18.02 2.29
C ALA A 278 6.16 -17.78 3.40
N ILE A 279 6.16 -18.58 4.47
CA ILE A 279 7.17 -18.53 5.54
C ILE A 279 8.54 -18.93 4.98
N VAL A 280 8.61 -20.05 4.25
CA VAL A 280 9.84 -20.54 3.61
C VAL A 280 10.38 -19.50 2.62
N GLN A 281 9.54 -18.95 1.74
CA GLN A 281 9.91 -17.89 0.81
C GLN A 281 10.39 -16.63 1.52
N ARG A 282 9.75 -16.23 2.63
CA ARG A 282 10.15 -15.04 3.40
C ARG A 282 11.49 -15.26 4.09
N LEU A 283 11.71 -16.44 4.69
CA LEU A 283 13.01 -16.81 5.27
C LEU A 283 14.09 -16.84 4.20
N PHE A 284 13.85 -17.53 3.08
CA PHE A 284 14.76 -17.60 1.95
C PHE A 284 15.08 -16.20 1.41
N SER A 285 14.07 -15.35 1.18
CA SER A 285 14.24 -13.97 0.68
C SER A 285 15.02 -13.05 1.62
N ARG A 286 15.09 -13.37 2.92
CA ARG A 286 15.88 -12.61 3.90
C ARG A 286 17.32 -13.09 4.00
N ILE A 287 17.55 -14.39 3.78
CA ILE A 287 18.82 -15.06 4.05
C ILE A 287 19.68 -15.20 2.78
N TYR A 288 19.08 -15.35 1.60
CA TYR A 288 19.82 -15.66 0.37
C TYR A 288 20.91 -14.62 0.04
N LEU A 289 20.61 -13.33 0.16
CA LEU A 289 21.54 -12.26 -0.21
C LEU A 289 22.69 -12.13 0.80
N PRO A 290 22.46 -12.15 2.14
CA PRO A 290 23.54 -12.28 3.10
C PRO A 290 24.42 -13.53 2.90
N LEU A 291 23.84 -14.68 2.54
CA LEU A 291 24.63 -15.88 2.26
C LEU A 291 25.51 -15.72 1.01
N LEU A 292 25.02 -15.06 -0.03
CA LEU A 292 25.81 -14.76 -1.23
C LEU A 292 26.95 -13.78 -0.92
N ASP A 293 26.67 -12.73 -0.14
CA ASP A 293 27.72 -11.80 0.33
C ASP A 293 28.78 -12.55 1.16
N ALA A 294 28.35 -13.44 2.07
CA ALA A 294 29.25 -14.26 2.88
C ALA A 294 30.15 -15.16 2.02
N ALA A 295 29.56 -15.87 1.06
CA ALA A 295 30.28 -16.74 0.15
C ALA A 295 31.30 -15.97 -0.71
N LEU A 296 30.93 -14.78 -1.20
CA LEU A 296 31.79 -13.93 -2.03
C LEU A 296 32.94 -13.29 -1.25
N VAL A 297 32.74 -12.95 0.03
CA VAL A 297 33.83 -12.49 0.89
C VAL A 297 34.73 -13.66 1.29
N TYR A 298 34.15 -14.80 1.66
CA TYR A 298 34.91 -16.00 2.03
C TYR A 298 35.79 -16.51 0.88
N SER A 299 35.27 -16.51 -0.35
CA SER A 299 36.08 -16.86 -1.53
C SER A 299 37.25 -15.90 -1.76
N GLY A 300 37.09 -14.62 -1.42
CA GLY A 300 38.18 -13.66 -1.38
C GLY A 300 39.30 -14.10 -0.44
N PHE A 301 38.98 -14.55 0.77
CA PHE A 301 39.98 -15.07 1.70
C PHE A 301 40.64 -16.35 1.21
N LEU A 302 39.92 -17.24 0.53
CA LEU A 302 40.51 -18.44 -0.09
C LEU A 302 41.59 -18.10 -1.13
N LEU A 303 41.42 -16.99 -1.84
CA LEU A 303 42.35 -16.52 -2.87
C LEU A 303 43.48 -15.67 -2.29
N ILE A 304 43.15 -14.74 -1.39
CA ILE A 304 44.09 -13.76 -0.84
C ILE A 304 45.04 -14.42 0.16
N LEU A 305 44.55 -15.32 1.02
CA LEU A 305 45.35 -15.85 2.12
C LEU A 305 46.62 -16.57 1.65
N PRO A 306 46.58 -17.49 0.66
CA PRO A 306 47.80 -18.15 0.18
C PRO A 306 48.78 -17.19 -0.52
N LEU A 307 48.26 -16.14 -1.17
CA LEU A 307 49.09 -15.11 -1.80
C LEU A 307 49.78 -14.25 -0.75
N TRP A 308 49.03 -13.83 0.27
CA TRP A 308 49.54 -13.04 1.38
C TRP A 308 50.58 -13.80 2.20
N GLU A 309 50.35 -15.09 2.44
CA GLU A 309 51.34 -15.97 3.05
C GLU A 309 52.63 -15.98 2.24
N ARG A 310 52.58 -16.25 0.93
CA ARG A 310 53.79 -16.29 0.09
C ARG A 310 54.58 -14.99 0.04
N ILE A 311 53.91 -13.84 0.18
CA ILE A 311 54.54 -12.52 0.07
C ILE A 311 55.18 -12.10 1.40
N MET A 312 54.50 -12.35 2.52
CA MET A 312 54.86 -11.77 3.82
C MET A 312 55.37 -12.79 4.84
N PHE A 313 55.11 -14.08 4.61
CA PHE A 313 55.35 -15.17 5.56
C PHE A 313 55.81 -16.45 4.83
N GLU A 314 55.92 -17.56 5.55
CA GLU A 314 56.07 -18.88 4.95
C GLU A 314 54.70 -19.52 4.66
N PRO A 315 54.57 -20.34 3.60
CA PRO A 315 53.33 -21.06 3.33
C PRO A 315 52.87 -21.88 4.54
N GLY A 316 51.59 -21.72 4.94
CA GLY A 316 51.05 -22.38 6.13
C GLY A 316 51.25 -21.62 7.44
N TYR A 317 51.69 -20.37 7.40
CA TYR A 317 51.78 -19.49 8.58
C TYR A 317 50.44 -19.34 9.31
N TYR A 318 49.31 -19.22 8.59
CA TYR A 318 48.00 -19.15 9.24
C TYR A 318 47.45 -20.56 9.51
N PRO A 319 47.08 -20.88 10.76
CA PRO A 319 46.53 -22.19 11.07
C PRO A 319 45.15 -22.39 10.44
N ALA A 320 44.73 -23.63 10.21
CA ALA A 320 43.44 -23.93 9.57
C ALA A 320 42.22 -23.32 10.29
N ILE A 321 42.33 -23.09 11.60
CA ILE A 321 41.30 -22.42 12.41
C ILE A 321 41.07 -20.96 11.99
N TYR A 322 42.08 -20.29 11.42
CA TYR A 322 41.95 -18.94 10.91
C TYR A 322 40.88 -18.87 9.83
N LEU A 323 40.99 -19.74 8.82
CA LEU A 323 40.05 -19.77 7.71
C LEU A 323 38.69 -20.37 8.11
N ARG A 324 38.67 -21.44 8.92
CA ARG A 324 37.43 -22.16 9.27
C ARG A 324 36.63 -21.52 10.42
N GLY A 325 37.28 -20.73 11.27
CA GLY A 325 36.67 -20.11 12.44
C GLY A 325 36.70 -18.58 12.39
N VAL A 326 37.90 -18.01 12.29
CA VAL A 326 38.11 -16.56 12.44
C VAL A 326 37.54 -15.76 11.28
N VAL A 327 37.80 -16.16 10.03
CA VAL A 327 37.27 -15.49 8.84
C VAL A 327 35.73 -15.46 8.82
N PRO A 328 35.01 -16.57 9.13
CA PRO A 328 33.56 -16.51 9.33
C PRO A 328 33.11 -15.47 10.36
N VAL A 329 33.82 -15.30 11.48
CA VAL A 329 33.52 -14.25 12.45
C VAL A 329 33.68 -12.86 11.83
N TYR A 330 34.75 -12.62 11.07
CA TYR A 330 34.95 -11.33 10.38
C TYR A 330 33.79 -11.01 9.42
N ILE A 331 33.36 -12.02 8.66
CA ILE A 331 32.22 -11.93 7.75
C ILE A 331 30.94 -11.57 8.52
N LEU A 332 30.69 -12.19 9.68
CA LEU A 332 29.50 -11.86 10.49
C LEU A 332 29.46 -10.39 10.91
N PHE A 333 30.61 -9.78 11.25
CA PHE A 333 30.67 -8.35 11.55
C PHE A 333 30.32 -7.48 10.34
N TRP A 334 30.82 -7.80 9.15
CA TRP A 334 30.44 -7.08 7.92
C TRP A 334 28.97 -7.28 7.56
N LEU A 335 28.45 -8.51 7.63
CA LEU A 335 27.02 -8.78 7.38
C LEU A 335 26.14 -8.01 8.36
N ALA A 336 26.51 -7.95 9.64
CA ALA A 336 25.80 -7.16 10.65
C ALA A 336 25.85 -5.66 10.33
N GLY A 337 27.03 -5.13 9.99
CA GLY A 337 27.19 -3.72 9.60
C GLY A 337 26.33 -3.35 8.38
N ILE A 338 26.31 -4.21 7.35
CA ILE A 338 25.47 -4.07 6.15
C ILE A 338 23.99 -4.13 6.53
N HIS A 339 23.59 -5.05 7.40
CA HIS A 339 22.21 -5.15 7.88
C HIS A 339 21.75 -3.88 8.59
N PHE A 340 22.51 -3.40 9.58
CA PHE A 340 22.16 -2.19 10.34
C PHE A 340 22.18 -0.92 9.50
N SER A 341 23.07 -0.84 8.50
CA SER A 341 23.10 0.27 7.54
C SER A 341 21.98 0.20 6.49
N GLY A 342 21.20 -0.89 6.48
CA GLY A 342 20.11 -1.10 5.52
C GLY A 342 20.58 -1.50 4.12
N GLY A 343 21.79 -2.05 3.98
CA GLY A 343 22.36 -2.50 2.70
C GLY A 343 21.69 -3.74 2.09
N TYR A 344 20.78 -4.40 2.81
CA TYR A 344 19.90 -5.46 2.31
C TYR A 344 18.46 -5.00 2.02
N ARG A 345 18.18 -3.69 2.15
CA ARG A 345 16.88 -3.13 1.75
C ARG A 345 16.81 -3.06 0.23
N LYS A 346 15.59 -3.19 -0.30
CA LYS A 346 15.27 -3.07 -1.73
C LYS A 346 14.50 -1.75 -1.98
N PRO A 347 14.77 -1.02 -3.07
CA PRO A 347 15.86 -1.25 -4.03
C PRO A 347 17.25 -1.09 -3.39
N VAL A 348 18.26 -1.72 -4.01
CA VAL A 348 19.62 -1.84 -3.48
C VAL A 348 20.35 -0.50 -3.57
N ASN A 349 20.71 0.07 -2.43
CA ASN A 349 21.46 1.31 -2.36
C ASN A 349 22.95 1.03 -2.07
N LEU A 350 23.83 1.36 -3.02
CA LEU A 350 25.27 1.11 -2.92
C LEU A 350 25.91 1.89 -1.76
N MET A 351 25.44 3.10 -1.48
CA MET A 351 26.00 3.90 -0.38
C MET A 351 25.70 3.29 0.98
N ARG A 352 24.51 2.70 1.17
CA ARG A 352 24.15 1.97 2.40
C ARG A 352 24.99 0.71 2.59
N LEU A 353 25.31 0.01 1.49
CA LEU A 353 26.23 -1.13 1.50
C LEU A 353 27.63 -0.72 1.97
N LEU A 354 28.22 0.30 1.33
CA LEU A 354 29.55 0.78 1.65
C LEU A 354 29.66 1.27 3.10
N ARG A 355 28.67 2.02 3.58
CA ARG A 355 28.57 2.44 4.99
C ARG A 355 28.52 1.24 5.94
N GLY A 356 27.82 0.19 5.54
CA GLY A 356 27.73 -1.04 6.31
C GLY A 356 29.04 -1.80 6.41
N ILE A 357 29.80 -1.89 5.32
CA ILE A 357 31.15 -2.47 5.33
C ILE A 357 32.07 -1.65 6.24
N LEU A 358 32.01 -0.32 6.17
CA LEU A 358 32.79 0.57 7.03
C LEU A 358 32.45 0.35 8.52
N TRP A 359 31.18 0.41 8.89
CA TRP A 359 30.75 0.20 10.28
C TRP A 359 31.07 -1.21 10.79
N GLY A 360 30.91 -2.23 9.94
CA GLY A 360 31.31 -3.60 10.26
C GLY A 360 32.81 -3.72 10.49
N THR A 361 33.63 -3.03 9.70
CA THR A 361 35.09 -3.00 9.86
C THR A 361 35.52 -2.30 11.15
N ILE A 362 34.91 -1.16 11.46
CA ILE A 362 35.18 -0.43 12.72
C ILE A 362 34.80 -1.30 13.93
N ALA A 363 33.60 -1.88 13.92
CA ALA A 363 33.14 -2.76 14.99
C ALA A 363 34.05 -3.98 15.15
N LEU A 364 34.47 -4.58 14.02
CA LEU A 364 35.40 -5.70 14.01
C LEU A 364 36.77 -5.32 14.59
N LEU A 365 37.35 -4.17 14.23
CA LEU A 365 38.64 -3.72 14.76
C LEU A 365 38.58 -3.43 16.27
N ILE A 366 37.46 -2.89 16.75
CA ILE A 366 37.21 -2.68 18.19
C ILE A 366 37.08 -4.04 18.89
N ALA A 367 36.27 -4.97 18.37
CA ALA A 367 36.14 -6.29 18.97
C ALA A 367 37.49 -7.04 18.97
N TYR A 368 38.23 -6.96 17.86
CA TYR A 368 39.55 -7.56 17.70
C TYR A 368 40.58 -7.02 18.69
N SER A 369 40.49 -5.74 19.10
CA SER A 369 41.41 -5.18 20.11
C SER A 369 41.17 -5.75 21.51
N LEU A 370 39.94 -6.19 21.80
CA LEU A 370 39.52 -6.78 23.09
C LEU A 370 39.78 -8.29 23.19
N VAL A 371 40.12 -8.95 22.08
CA VAL A 371 40.38 -10.39 22.02
C VAL A 371 41.82 -10.71 22.48
N SER A 372 41.99 -11.88 23.12
CA SER A 372 43.29 -12.40 23.58
C SER A 372 44.32 -12.48 22.46
N GLU A 373 45.60 -12.27 22.78
CA GLU A 373 46.72 -12.27 21.81
C GLU A 373 46.78 -13.49 20.91
N GLN A 374 46.48 -14.68 21.43
CA GLN A 374 46.51 -15.94 20.68
C GLN A 374 45.48 -16.01 19.53
N LEU A 375 44.45 -15.17 19.56
CA LEU A 375 43.40 -15.10 18.54
C LEU A 375 43.52 -13.84 17.66
N ARG A 376 44.57 -13.02 17.87
CA ARG A 376 44.86 -11.81 17.08
C ARG A 376 45.87 -12.11 15.97
N PHE A 377 45.37 -12.67 14.87
CA PHE A 377 46.20 -13.05 13.72
C PHE A 377 46.77 -11.86 12.92
N SER A 378 45.93 -11.09 12.22
CA SER A 378 46.41 -9.97 11.39
C SER A 378 45.32 -8.91 11.16
N ARG A 379 45.62 -7.67 11.59
CA ARG A 379 44.79 -6.49 11.28
C ARG A 379 44.82 -6.16 9.79
N VAL A 380 45.95 -6.42 9.13
CA VAL A 380 46.08 -6.20 7.68
C VAL A 380 45.11 -7.09 6.92
N MET A 381 44.93 -8.34 7.35
CA MET A 381 43.94 -9.22 6.73
C MET A 381 42.49 -8.75 6.91
N ILE A 382 42.17 -8.09 8.03
CA ILE A 382 40.87 -7.45 8.20
C ILE A 382 40.69 -6.32 7.18
N LEU A 383 41.71 -5.47 7.00
CA LEU A 383 41.66 -4.36 6.05
C LEU A 383 41.59 -4.85 4.58
N ILE A 384 42.36 -5.88 4.22
CA ILE A 384 42.32 -6.47 2.88
C ILE A 384 40.94 -7.11 2.62
N GLY A 385 40.37 -7.81 3.60
CA GLY A 385 39.02 -8.36 3.48
C GLY A 385 37.95 -7.27 3.34
N ALA A 386 38.09 -6.16 4.06
CA ALA A 386 37.21 -5.00 3.91
C ALA A 386 37.34 -4.35 2.53
N ALA A 387 38.56 -4.23 2.00
CA ALA A 387 38.82 -3.74 0.64
C ALA A 387 38.21 -4.67 -0.41
N TRP A 388 38.37 -5.99 -0.27
CA TRP A 388 37.72 -6.99 -1.13
C TRP A 388 36.20 -6.83 -1.13
N ALA A 389 35.58 -6.77 0.05
CA ALA A 389 34.14 -6.58 0.18
C ALA A 389 33.66 -5.25 -0.46
N THR A 390 34.46 -4.18 -0.29
CA THR A 390 34.18 -2.85 -0.83
C THR A 390 34.18 -2.81 -2.36
N VAL A 391 34.98 -3.65 -3.01
CA VAL A 391 35.04 -3.74 -4.48
C VAL A 391 34.02 -4.72 -5.02
N PHE A 392 34.02 -5.96 -4.52
CA PHE A 392 33.31 -7.06 -5.15
C PHE A 392 31.81 -7.12 -4.82
N LEU A 393 31.40 -6.71 -3.61
CA LEU A 393 29.96 -6.70 -3.27
C LEU A 393 29.17 -5.67 -4.11
N PRO A 394 29.63 -4.41 -4.29
CA PRO A 394 28.99 -3.48 -5.22
C PRO A 394 29.01 -3.99 -6.66
N LEU A 395 30.15 -4.49 -7.14
CA LEU A 395 30.31 -4.96 -8.52
C LEU A 395 29.33 -6.08 -8.84
N PHE A 396 29.23 -7.08 -7.97
CA PHE A 396 28.27 -8.18 -8.09
C PHE A 396 26.83 -7.67 -8.19
N ARG A 397 26.44 -6.72 -7.33
CA ARG A 397 25.10 -6.12 -7.35
C ARG A 397 24.84 -5.33 -8.64
N MET A 398 25.84 -4.60 -9.15
CA MET A 398 25.73 -3.86 -10.41
C MET A 398 25.55 -4.80 -11.62
N VAL A 399 26.31 -5.90 -11.67
CA VAL A 399 26.17 -6.92 -12.72
C VAL A 399 24.79 -7.56 -12.67
N PHE A 400 24.32 -7.94 -11.48
CA PHE A 400 23.02 -8.60 -11.30
C PHE A 400 21.85 -7.66 -11.61
N SER A 401 21.98 -6.38 -11.26
CA SER A 401 21.04 -5.34 -11.67
C SER A 401 21.00 -5.17 -13.20
N LYS A 402 22.17 -5.20 -13.87
CA LYS A 402 22.26 -5.08 -15.33
C LYS A 402 21.58 -6.26 -16.04
N TRP A 403 21.67 -7.45 -15.46
CA TRP A 403 20.97 -8.65 -15.94
C TRP A 403 19.50 -8.73 -15.50
N ARG A 404 18.96 -7.70 -14.85
CA ARG A 404 17.57 -7.63 -14.39
C ARG A 404 17.17 -8.82 -13.51
N ILE A 405 18.10 -9.32 -12.71
CA ILE A 405 17.81 -10.39 -11.74
C ILE A 405 16.92 -9.80 -10.65
N PRO A 406 15.74 -10.38 -10.37
CA PRO A 406 14.81 -9.87 -9.37
C PRO A 406 15.46 -9.72 -8.00
N GLY A 407 15.27 -8.56 -7.37
CA GLY A 407 15.79 -8.26 -6.04
C GLY A 407 17.18 -7.63 -6.00
N PHE A 408 17.79 -7.37 -7.15
CA PHE A 408 19.03 -6.61 -7.30
C PHE A 408 18.80 -5.26 -8.00
N GLU A 409 17.56 -4.78 -8.05
CA GLU A 409 17.25 -3.48 -8.64
C GLU A 409 18.03 -2.41 -7.88
N LEU A 410 18.97 -1.74 -8.55
CA LEU A 410 19.69 -0.63 -7.94
C LEU A 410 18.74 0.54 -7.71
N ASP A 411 18.89 1.16 -6.56
CA ASP A 411 18.29 2.44 -6.17
C ASP A 411 18.99 3.56 -6.96
N ILE A 412 18.85 3.51 -8.29
CA ILE A 412 19.17 4.61 -9.18
C ILE A 412 17.87 5.37 -9.30
N ASP A 413 17.66 6.33 -8.40
CA ASP A 413 16.63 7.36 -8.56
C ASP A 413 16.91 8.10 -9.87
N ARG A 414 16.45 7.55 -10.99
CA ARG A 414 16.20 8.34 -12.18
C ARG A 414 14.86 9.00 -11.92
N PRO A 415 14.82 10.32 -11.66
CA PRO A 415 13.55 11.00 -11.51
C PRO A 415 12.71 10.72 -12.75
N LYS A 416 11.51 10.17 -12.56
CA LYS A 416 10.60 9.91 -13.67
C LYS A 416 10.30 11.25 -14.34
N ARG A 417 10.41 11.27 -15.67
CA ARG A 417 9.99 12.42 -16.46
C ARG A 417 8.46 12.44 -16.47
N ILE A 418 7.87 13.50 -15.94
CA ILE A 418 6.43 13.66 -15.80
C ILE A 418 5.90 14.50 -16.96
N ALA A 419 4.78 14.07 -17.54
CA ALA A 419 3.96 14.91 -18.38
C ALA A 419 2.57 15.10 -17.77
N ILE A 420 1.99 16.30 -17.93
CA ILE A 420 0.65 16.62 -17.45
C ILE A 420 -0.26 16.78 -18.65
N ALA A 421 -1.37 16.04 -18.69
CA ALA A 421 -2.38 16.12 -19.74
C ALA A 421 -3.60 16.88 -19.22
N GLY A 422 -3.83 18.08 -19.74
CA GLY A 422 -4.89 18.97 -19.29
C GLY A 422 -4.79 20.35 -19.92
N ASP A 423 -5.80 21.19 -19.68
CA ASP A 423 -5.83 22.57 -20.13
C ASP A 423 -4.88 23.46 -19.29
N PRO A 424 -4.47 24.65 -19.78
CA PRO A 424 -3.47 25.48 -19.11
C PRO A 424 -3.73 25.78 -17.63
N ALA A 425 -4.99 26.04 -17.25
CA ALA A 425 -5.35 26.35 -15.86
C ALA A 425 -5.14 25.15 -14.91
N GLU A 426 -5.60 23.96 -15.30
CA GLU A 426 -5.42 22.75 -14.50
C GLU A 426 -3.96 22.29 -14.48
N VAL A 427 -3.24 22.44 -15.60
CA VAL A 427 -1.80 22.18 -15.67
C VAL A 427 -1.06 23.05 -14.65
N ALA A 428 -1.39 24.34 -14.56
CA ALA A 428 -0.79 25.24 -13.58
C ALA A 428 -1.08 24.79 -12.13
N ARG A 429 -2.33 24.41 -11.82
CA ARG A 429 -2.73 23.90 -10.51
C ARG A 429 -1.99 22.63 -10.13
N VAL A 430 -1.94 21.64 -11.03
CA VAL A 430 -1.23 20.37 -10.81
C VAL A 430 0.27 20.62 -10.65
N ARG A 431 0.85 21.53 -11.43
CA ARG A 431 2.25 21.95 -11.29
C ARG A 431 2.53 22.55 -9.92
N GLU A 432 1.64 23.41 -9.40
CA GLU A 432 1.75 23.97 -8.06
C GLU A 432 1.72 22.87 -6.98
N LEU A 433 0.78 21.92 -7.08
CA LEU A 433 0.71 20.77 -6.16
C LEU A 433 2.00 19.96 -6.16
N LEU A 434 2.56 19.67 -7.34
CA LEU A 434 3.79 18.92 -7.49
C LEU A 434 5.03 19.67 -6.97
N GLN A 435 5.02 21.01 -6.99
CA GLN A 435 6.10 21.83 -6.42
C GLN A 435 6.16 21.78 -4.89
N GLN A 436 5.05 21.44 -4.23
CA GLN A 436 4.97 21.29 -2.77
C GLN A 436 5.55 19.93 -2.28
N VAL A 437 5.96 19.06 -3.21
CA VAL A 437 6.52 17.74 -2.90
C VAL A 437 8.04 17.84 -2.69
N PRO A 438 8.63 17.21 -1.65
CA PRO A 438 10.06 17.31 -1.32
C PRO A 438 11.01 16.89 -2.45
N VAL A 439 10.57 15.97 -3.31
CA VAL A 439 11.31 15.52 -4.49
C VAL A 439 10.76 16.27 -5.70
N ARG A 440 11.53 17.23 -6.21
CA ARG A 440 11.14 17.98 -7.41
C ARG A 440 11.07 17.00 -8.61
N PRO A 441 9.89 16.80 -9.21
CA PRO A 441 9.80 15.96 -10.39
C PRO A 441 10.52 16.61 -11.58
N VAL A 442 11.04 15.78 -12.49
CA VAL A 442 11.58 16.28 -13.77
C VAL A 442 10.43 16.41 -14.75
N TYR A 443 10.07 17.64 -15.10
CA TYR A 443 9.01 17.90 -16.06
C TYR A 443 9.52 17.67 -17.49
N ALA A 444 8.80 16.86 -18.25
CA ALA A 444 9.03 16.71 -19.69
C ALA A 444 8.31 17.79 -20.50
N GLY A 445 7.10 18.16 -20.08
CA GLY A 445 6.22 19.10 -20.78
C GLY A 445 4.75 18.75 -20.54
N TYR A 446 3.84 19.37 -21.29
CA TYR A 446 2.40 19.15 -21.18
C TYR A 446 1.83 18.48 -22.43
N ILE A 447 0.64 17.90 -22.29
CA ILE A 447 -0.09 17.25 -23.38
C ILE A 447 -1.45 17.93 -23.51
N ALA A 448 -1.70 18.48 -24.69
CA ALA A 448 -2.87 19.30 -24.96
C ALA A 448 -4.10 18.43 -25.15
N LEU A 449 -5.23 18.88 -24.63
CA LEU A 449 -6.50 18.19 -24.85
C LEU A 449 -7.04 18.46 -26.26
N THR A 450 -6.68 19.60 -26.84
CA THR A 450 -7.08 20.00 -28.20
C THR A 450 -5.88 20.47 -29.04
N PRO A 451 -5.97 20.39 -30.38
CA PRO A 451 -4.87 20.84 -31.26
C PRO A 451 -4.58 22.35 -31.22
N HIS A 452 -5.41 23.15 -30.54
CA HIS A 452 -5.31 24.61 -30.55
C HIS A 452 -4.53 25.20 -29.37
N ASP A 453 -4.07 24.37 -28.43
CA ASP A 453 -3.27 24.79 -27.28
C ASP A 453 -1.80 25.01 -27.69
N ASN A 454 -1.53 26.05 -28.48
CA ASN A 454 -0.22 26.36 -29.06
C ASN A 454 0.80 26.97 -28.08
N HIS A 455 0.79 26.57 -26.81
CA HIS A 455 1.76 27.05 -25.83
C HIS A 455 3.08 26.25 -25.93
N PRO A 456 4.27 26.88 -25.89
CA PRO A 456 5.56 26.23 -26.20
C PRO A 456 5.95 25.08 -25.24
N GLU A 457 5.34 25.01 -24.05
CA GLU A 457 5.55 23.90 -23.11
C GLU A 457 4.73 22.63 -23.44
N TYR A 458 3.82 22.68 -24.43
CA TYR A 458 3.06 21.51 -24.89
C TYR A 458 3.84 20.70 -25.93
N LEU A 459 3.93 19.39 -25.70
CA LEU A 459 4.67 18.44 -26.52
C LEU A 459 3.84 17.90 -27.70
N GLY A 460 2.52 18.14 -27.70
CA GLY A 460 1.55 17.64 -28.67
C GLY A 460 0.20 17.36 -28.02
N THR A 461 -0.68 16.63 -28.71
CA THR A 461 -2.05 16.33 -28.23
C THR A 461 -2.18 14.94 -27.61
N VAL A 462 -3.32 14.69 -26.95
CA VAL A 462 -3.65 13.37 -26.37
C VAL A 462 -3.62 12.23 -27.42
N ASP A 463 -3.95 12.51 -28.67
CA ASP A 463 -3.93 11.50 -29.74
C ASP A 463 -2.51 11.08 -30.14
N GLN A 464 -1.51 11.92 -29.87
CA GLN A 464 -0.09 11.68 -30.16
C GLN A 464 0.69 11.19 -28.92
N MET A 465 -0.03 10.81 -27.85
CA MET A 465 0.57 10.53 -26.55
C MET A 465 1.62 9.41 -26.61
N LYS A 466 1.44 8.42 -27.49
CA LYS A 466 2.38 7.31 -27.67
C LYS A 466 3.74 7.78 -28.21
N GLU A 467 3.74 8.67 -29.19
CA GLU A 467 4.94 9.28 -29.78
C GLU A 467 5.60 10.21 -28.76
N ILE A 468 4.80 11.06 -28.09
CA ILE A 468 5.26 11.99 -27.06
C ILE A 468 6.00 11.24 -25.94
N ILE A 469 5.44 10.12 -25.45
CA ILE A 469 6.07 9.26 -24.44
C ILE A 469 7.42 8.74 -24.90
N ARG A 470 7.49 8.21 -26.13
CA ARG A 470 8.71 7.58 -26.66
C ARG A 470 9.83 8.60 -26.90
N ILE A 471 9.51 9.74 -27.52
CA ILE A 471 10.48 10.80 -27.85
C ILE A 471 11.01 11.43 -26.57
N ASN A 472 10.12 11.77 -25.63
CA ASN A 472 10.49 12.50 -24.42
C ASN A 472 10.89 11.58 -23.26
N ARG A 473 10.80 10.25 -23.42
CA ARG A 473 11.05 9.24 -22.38
C ARG A 473 10.26 9.52 -21.10
N ILE A 474 8.97 9.80 -21.27
CA ILE A 474 8.04 10.05 -20.15
C ILE A 474 7.85 8.73 -19.39
N GLY A 475 7.99 8.80 -18.06
CA GLY A 475 7.78 7.65 -17.16
C GLY A 475 6.52 7.76 -16.32
N GLU A 476 5.89 8.93 -16.28
CA GLU A 476 4.63 9.16 -15.56
C GLU A 476 3.77 10.21 -16.27
N ILE A 477 2.46 9.95 -16.37
CA ILE A 477 1.47 10.88 -16.91
C ILE A 477 0.45 11.20 -15.83
N ILE A 478 0.15 12.48 -15.66
CA ILE A 478 -0.90 12.98 -14.78
C ILE A 478 -2.04 13.53 -15.66
N PHE A 479 -3.20 12.89 -15.60
CA PHE A 479 -4.41 13.32 -16.29
C PHE A 479 -5.21 14.28 -15.39
N CYS A 480 -5.53 15.47 -15.90
CA CYS A 480 -6.41 16.41 -15.21
C CYS A 480 -7.88 16.07 -15.50
N ALA A 481 -8.56 15.46 -14.54
CA ALA A 481 -9.95 14.98 -14.71
C ALA A 481 -11.01 16.10 -14.68
N GLY A 482 -10.63 17.34 -14.36
CA GLY A 482 -11.53 18.49 -14.49
C GLY A 482 -11.94 18.78 -15.93
N ASN A 483 -11.04 18.54 -16.89
CA ASN A 483 -11.23 18.87 -18.30
C ASN A 483 -11.22 17.64 -19.20
N LEU A 484 -10.57 16.55 -18.77
CA LEU A 484 -10.53 15.30 -19.50
C LEU A 484 -11.54 14.30 -18.92
N GLY A 485 -12.51 13.89 -19.73
CA GLY A 485 -13.50 12.89 -19.34
C GLY A 485 -12.87 11.54 -18.98
N SER A 486 -13.46 10.84 -18.02
CA SER A 486 -13.01 9.55 -17.52
C SER A 486 -12.92 8.52 -18.65
N GLY A 487 -13.87 8.51 -19.59
CA GLY A 487 -13.81 7.63 -20.78
C GLY A 487 -12.59 7.89 -21.67
N LYS A 488 -12.20 9.16 -21.86
CA LYS A 488 -10.97 9.52 -22.61
C LYS A 488 -9.71 9.09 -21.86
N ILE A 489 -9.67 9.26 -20.54
CA ILE A 489 -8.56 8.80 -19.69
C ILE A 489 -8.41 7.28 -19.78
N ILE A 490 -9.50 6.54 -19.61
CA ILE A 490 -9.53 5.07 -19.67
C ILE A 490 -9.06 4.58 -21.05
N ARG A 491 -9.54 5.19 -22.14
CA ARG A 491 -9.09 4.85 -23.50
C ARG A 491 -7.59 5.11 -23.68
N ALA A 492 -7.09 6.26 -23.25
CA ALA A 492 -5.66 6.57 -23.30
C ALA A 492 -4.84 5.54 -22.50
N MET A 493 -5.28 5.15 -21.30
CA MET A 493 -4.60 4.12 -20.50
C MET A 493 -4.58 2.74 -21.20
N LEU A 494 -5.68 2.36 -21.86
CA LEU A 494 -5.76 1.12 -22.63
C LEU A 494 -4.81 1.12 -23.84
N ASP A 495 -4.80 2.20 -24.62
CA ASP A 495 -3.97 2.36 -25.81
C ASP A 495 -2.46 2.35 -25.48
N LEU A 496 -2.14 2.78 -24.26
CA LEU A 496 -0.76 2.88 -23.75
C LEU A 496 -0.34 1.68 -22.88
N SER A 497 -1.21 0.70 -22.64
CA SER A 497 -1.00 -0.45 -21.73
C SER A 497 0.22 -1.35 -22.04
N GLY A 498 0.88 -1.13 -23.18
CA GLY A 498 2.14 -1.79 -23.56
C GLY A 498 3.41 -0.97 -23.30
N LEU A 499 3.31 0.24 -22.76
CA LEU A 499 4.44 1.09 -22.41
C LEU A 499 4.70 1.05 -20.90
N ASP A 500 5.96 1.21 -20.50
CA ASP A 500 6.36 1.30 -19.09
C ASP A 500 6.14 2.73 -18.57
N VAL A 501 4.87 3.12 -18.43
CA VAL A 501 4.43 4.44 -17.97
C VAL A 501 3.44 4.27 -16.81
N ASP A 502 3.61 5.06 -15.77
CA ASP A 502 2.62 5.14 -14.68
C ASP A 502 1.59 6.23 -14.97
N TYR A 503 0.35 5.98 -14.54
CA TYR A 503 -0.74 6.92 -14.69
C TYR A 503 -1.22 7.42 -13.33
N LYS A 504 -1.53 8.71 -13.30
CA LYS A 504 -2.22 9.34 -12.19
C LYS A 504 -3.34 10.23 -12.70
N ILE A 505 -4.34 10.44 -11.86
CA ILE A 505 -5.47 11.30 -12.15
C ILE A 505 -5.51 12.38 -11.07
N ALA A 506 -5.52 13.63 -11.48
CA ALA A 506 -5.78 14.78 -10.61
C ALA A 506 -7.28 15.12 -10.70
N PRO A 507 -8.09 14.83 -9.66
CA PRO A 507 -9.49 15.25 -9.65
C PRO A 507 -9.59 16.79 -9.63
N PRO A 508 -10.68 17.36 -10.17
CA PRO A 508 -10.92 18.80 -10.11
C PRO A 508 -10.99 19.25 -8.65
N GLU A 509 -10.46 20.45 -8.37
CA GLU A 509 -10.51 21.11 -7.04
C GLU A 509 -9.88 20.30 -5.88
N SER A 510 -9.25 19.16 -6.18
CA SER A 510 -8.66 18.28 -5.19
C SER A 510 -7.19 18.62 -4.99
N MET A 511 -6.76 18.70 -3.72
CA MET A 511 -5.36 18.86 -3.33
C MET A 511 -4.59 17.53 -3.37
N SER A 512 -5.09 16.54 -4.13
CA SER A 512 -4.53 15.19 -4.22
C SER A 512 -4.47 14.73 -5.67
N ILE A 513 -3.41 13.99 -6.00
CA ILE A 513 -3.24 13.34 -7.30
C ILE A 513 -3.24 11.83 -7.04
N ILE A 514 -4.19 11.10 -7.63
CA ILE A 514 -4.46 9.69 -7.31
C ILE A 514 -3.75 8.80 -8.34
N GLY A 515 -2.92 7.89 -7.85
CA GLY A 515 -2.13 6.97 -8.68
C GLY A 515 -2.25 5.52 -8.25
N SER A 516 -1.89 4.61 -9.15
CA SER A 516 -2.10 3.15 -9.02
C SER A 516 -0.86 2.36 -8.60
N ASN A 517 0.18 3.04 -8.13
CA ASN A 517 1.49 2.42 -7.97
C ASN A 517 1.52 1.40 -6.84
N SER A 518 1.26 0.14 -7.22
CA SER A 518 1.53 -1.13 -6.53
C SER A 518 0.89 -1.34 -5.15
N ILE A 519 0.40 -2.56 -4.93
CA ILE A 519 -0.15 -3.10 -3.67
C ILE A 519 0.82 -2.90 -2.47
N HIS A 520 2.11 -2.63 -2.73
CA HIS A 520 3.15 -2.39 -1.72
C HIS A 520 3.46 -0.91 -1.46
N THR A 521 2.95 0.00 -2.27
CA THR A 521 3.07 1.46 -2.17
C THR A 521 1.66 2.05 -2.21
N ALA A 522 0.87 1.76 -1.16
CA ALA A 522 -0.43 2.40 -0.92
C ALA A 522 -0.34 3.88 -1.31
N GLY A 523 -1.23 4.28 -2.23
CA GLY A 523 -1.02 5.34 -3.22
C GLY A 523 0.05 6.38 -2.87
N ASP A 524 1.01 6.58 -3.77
CA ASP A 524 1.72 7.86 -3.88
C ASP A 524 0.71 8.92 -4.34
N LEU A 525 -0.26 9.20 -3.47
CA LEU A 525 -0.99 10.44 -3.49
C LEU A 525 0.09 11.51 -3.36
N TYR A 526 0.24 12.36 -4.37
CA TYR A 526 0.86 13.66 -4.14
C TYR A 526 -0.12 14.45 -3.27
N LEU A 527 -0.21 14.07 -2.00
CA LEU A 527 -0.80 14.89 -0.97
C LEU A 527 0.20 16.00 -0.70
N VAL A 528 -0.29 17.22 -0.53
CA VAL A 528 0.37 18.19 0.34
C VAL A 528 0.68 17.45 1.64
N HIS A 529 1.96 17.12 1.87
CA HIS A 529 2.36 16.00 2.73
C HIS A 529 1.74 16.13 4.12
N ILE A 530 0.80 15.24 4.42
CA ILE A 530 0.44 14.89 5.78
C ILE A 530 1.46 13.83 6.23
N ASN A 531 2.56 14.26 6.81
CA ASN A 531 3.55 13.40 7.45
C ASN A 531 2.99 12.84 8.79
N ALA A 532 1.84 12.19 8.72
CA ALA A 532 1.06 11.86 9.90
C ALA A 532 1.78 10.89 10.84
N ILE A 533 1.56 11.07 12.14
CA ILE A 533 2.07 10.19 13.20
C ILE A 533 1.57 8.73 13.05
N THR A 534 0.45 8.53 12.35
CA THR A 534 -0.14 7.22 12.10
C THR A 534 0.65 6.37 11.10
N ARG A 535 1.51 6.97 10.27
CA ARG A 535 2.33 6.25 9.29
C ARG A 535 3.25 5.26 10.01
N LYS A 536 3.40 4.04 9.46
CA LYS A 536 4.19 2.97 10.08
C LYS A 536 5.63 3.40 10.37
N ASN A 537 6.27 4.10 9.43
CA ASN A 537 7.62 4.61 9.60
C ASN A 537 7.71 5.63 10.74
N ASN A 538 6.71 6.50 10.88
CA ASN A 538 6.65 7.51 11.93
C ASN A 538 6.38 6.90 13.31
N ARG A 539 5.46 5.92 13.41
CA ARG A 539 5.26 5.17 14.66
C ARG A 539 6.53 4.44 15.12
N GLN A 540 7.25 3.84 14.16
CA GLN A 540 8.53 3.17 14.44
C GLN A 540 9.61 4.19 14.85
N ALA A 541 9.77 5.27 14.08
CA ALA A 541 10.75 6.32 14.37
C ALA A 541 10.48 6.95 15.74
N LYS A 542 9.22 7.26 16.06
CA LYS A 542 8.79 7.75 17.37
C LYS A 542 9.12 6.78 18.48
N ARG A 543 8.79 5.49 18.32
CA ARG A 543 9.08 4.51 19.37
C ARG A 543 10.56 4.28 19.56
N SER A 544 11.34 4.24 18.48
CA SER A 544 12.80 4.15 18.54
C SER A 544 13.42 5.37 19.21
N PHE A 545 12.91 6.56 18.91
CA PHE A 545 13.30 7.79 19.59
C PHE A 545 12.96 7.73 21.08
N ASP A 546 11.72 7.38 21.45
CA ASP A 546 11.29 7.25 22.85
C ASP A 546 12.20 6.32 23.65
N LEU A 547 12.51 5.13 23.11
CA LEU A 547 13.36 4.13 23.76
C LEU A 547 14.82 4.59 23.85
N GLY A 548 15.37 5.09 22.75
CA GLY A 548 16.76 5.55 22.69
C GLY A 548 17.00 6.75 23.60
N ALA A 549 16.12 7.75 23.54
CA ALA A 549 16.20 8.94 24.38
C ALA A 549 15.97 8.58 25.86
N ALA A 550 14.99 7.73 26.20
CA ALA A 550 14.81 7.30 27.59
C ALA A 550 16.04 6.55 28.14
N PHE A 551 16.66 5.67 27.34
CA PHE A 551 17.89 4.97 27.73
C PHE A 551 19.06 5.94 27.95
N LEU A 552 19.27 6.90 27.03
CA LEU A 552 20.31 7.92 27.17
C LEU A 552 20.06 8.83 28.39
N LEU A 553 18.81 9.22 28.66
CA LEU A 553 18.45 10.01 29.82
C LEU A 553 18.65 9.23 31.13
N LEU A 554 18.45 7.92 31.14
CA LEU A 554 18.79 7.07 32.29
C LEU A 554 20.30 7.00 32.54
N LEU A 555 21.10 6.86 31.49
CA LEU A 555 22.57 6.93 31.62
C LEU A 555 23.04 8.31 32.10
N ALA A 556 22.39 9.38 31.61
CA ALA A 556 22.65 10.76 32.03
C ALA A 556 21.98 11.14 33.37
N SER A 557 21.23 10.23 33.99
CA SER A 557 20.45 10.53 35.19
C SER A 557 21.27 11.04 36.38
N PRO A 558 22.53 10.63 36.62
CA PRO A 558 23.38 11.23 37.65
C PRO A 558 23.50 12.75 37.54
N LEU A 559 23.59 13.27 36.31
CA LEU A 559 23.69 14.69 36.03
C LEU A 559 22.30 15.37 36.04
N LEU A 560 21.28 14.72 35.50
CA LEU A 560 19.92 15.27 35.40
C LEU A 560 19.26 15.46 36.77
N MET A 561 19.64 14.68 37.78
CA MET A 561 19.11 14.78 39.15
C MET A 561 19.37 16.13 39.83
N TRP A 562 20.31 16.93 39.35
CA TRP A 562 20.51 18.31 39.81
C TRP A 562 19.51 19.31 39.22
N PHE A 563 18.91 19.01 38.07
CA PHE A 563 18.04 19.92 37.33
C PHE A 563 16.55 19.59 37.45
N VAL A 564 16.21 18.32 37.74
CA VAL A 564 14.83 17.83 37.88
C VAL A 564 14.46 17.71 39.36
N ARG A 565 13.38 18.38 39.78
CA ARG A 565 12.95 18.41 41.19
C ARG A 565 12.39 17.06 41.65
N GLY A 566 11.49 16.47 40.87
CA GLY A 566 10.83 15.19 41.18
C GLY A 566 11.63 13.95 40.74
N ARG A 567 12.78 13.69 41.36
CA ARG A 567 13.73 12.61 40.99
C ARG A 567 13.07 11.23 40.87
N LYS A 568 12.31 10.80 41.89
CA LYS A 568 11.61 9.50 41.90
C LYS A 568 10.66 9.37 40.71
N ARG A 569 9.96 10.45 40.38
CA ARG A 569 8.98 10.47 39.29
C ARG A 569 9.64 10.50 37.92
N MET A 570 10.77 11.18 37.77
CA MET A 570 11.59 11.11 36.55
C MET A 570 11.95 9.65 36.23
N PHE A 571 12.45 8.89 37.21
CA PHE A 571 12.77 7.48 37.00
C PHE A 571 11.53 6.63 36.66
N GLN A 572 10.40 6.85 37.34
CA GLN A 572 9.13 6.17 37.04
C GLN A 572 8.66 6.46 35.61
N ASN A 573 8.74 7.72 35.17
CA ASN A 573 8.36 8.15 33.84
C ASN A 573 9.26 7.51 32.77
N LEU A 574 10.58 7.55 32.95
CA LEU A 574 11.54 6.95 32.02
C LEU A 574 11.37 5.41 31.94
N ALA A 575 11.14 4.74 33.08
CA ALA A 575 10.81 3.32 33.11
C ALA A 575 9.47 3.01 32.43
N GLY A 576 8.46 3.87 32.61
CA GLY A 576 7.16 3.79 31.94
C GLY A 576 7.28 3.92 30.41
N VAL A 577 8.21 4.75 29.92
CA VAL A 577 8.53 4.81 28.48
C VAL A 577 9.16 3.50 28.01
N LEU A 578 10.16 2.96 28.71
CA LEU A 578 10.82 1.70 28.33
C LEU A 578 9.84 0.52 28.31
N THR A 579 9.00 0.39 29.33
CA THR A 579 7.96 -0.66 29.42
C THR A 579 6.78 -0.44 28.47
N GLY A 580 6.66 0.76 27.88
CA GLY A 580 5.67 1.04 26.84
C GLY A 580 4.32 1.53 27.34
N HIS A 581 4.22 1.96 28.60
CA HIS A 581 3.05 2.63 29.15
C HIS A 581 2.95 4.09 28.69
N PHE A 582 4.10 4.77 28.51
CA PHE A 582 4.17 6.18 28.12
C PHE A 582 4.95 6.40 26.81
N SER A 583 4.78 7.59 26.24
CA SER A 583 5.69 8.20 25.25
C SER A 583 6.39 9.41 25.88
N LEU A 584 7.56 9.81 25.38
CA LEU A 584 8.22 11.02 25.89
C LEU A 584 7.42 12.28 25.55
N VAL A 585 6.87 12.34 24.34
CA VAL A 585 6.05 13.45 23.84
C VAL A 585 4.72 12.92 23.35
N GLY A 586 3.61 13.51 23.78
CA GLY A 586 2.25 13.15 23.40
C GLY A 586 1.37 14.36 23.11
N TYR A 587 0.07 14.14 22.98
CA TYR A 587 -0.89 15.22 22.76
C TYR A 587 -1.00 16.15 23.97
N ILE A 588 -1.39 17.39 23.70
CA ILE A 588 -1.75 18.37 24.72
C ILE A 588 -3.11 17.95 25.30
N PRO A 589 -3.24 17.74 26.62
CA PRO A 589 -4.50 17.34 27.24
C PRO A 589 -5.50 18.51 27.30
N GLY A 590 -6.81 18.21 27.37
CA GLY A 590 -7.86 19.19 27.69
C GLY A 590 -8.53 19.82 26.45
N SER A 591 -8.56 19.11 25.33
CA SER A 591 -9.29 19.56 24.13
C SER A 591 -10.78 19.17 24.14
N GLY A 592 -11.16 18.11 24.86
CA GLY A 592 -12.53 17.56 24.86
C GLY A 592 -12.92 16.84 23.56
N LEU A 593 -12.01 16.82 22.57
CA LEU A 593 -12.16 16.18 21.26
C LEU A 593 -11.05 15.13 21.05
N GLU A 594 -10.52 14.52 22.12
CA GLU A 594 -9.43 13.54 22.02
C GLU A 594 -9.81 12.30 21.19
N GLN A 595 -11.10 11.97 21.09
CA GLN A 595 -11.61 10.83 20.31
C GLN A 595 -11.44 11.01 18.78
N GLU A 596 -11.27 12.25 18.31
CA GLU A 596 -11.06 12.56 16.89
C GLU A 596 -9.58 12.43 16.46
N LEU A 597 -8.66 12.31 17.42
CA LEU A 597 -7.23 12.18 17.16
C LEU A 597 -6.81 10.72 17.02
N PRO A 598 -5.79 10.43 16.20
CA PRO A 598 -5.25 9.08 16.13
C PRO A 598 -4.72 8.59 17.48
N PRO A 599 -4.82 7.29 17.78
CA PRO A 599 -4.39 6.77 19.07
C PRO A 599 -2.88 6.94 19.28
N LEU A 600 -2.51 7.62 20.37
CA LEU A 600 -1.13 7.81 20.82
C LEU A 600 -1.04 7.54 22.32
N ARG A 601 0.08 6.96 22.77
CA ARG A 601 0.33 6.81 24.21
C ARG A 601 0.43 8.18 24.86
N THR A 602 0.00 8.25 26.12
CA THR A 602 0.14 9.44 26.93
C THR A 602 1.58 9.92 26.96
N GLY A 603 1.78 11.20 26.67
CA GLY A 603 3.08 11.86 26.71
C GLY A 603 3.43 12.37 28.09
N ILE A 604 4.71 12.27 28.47
CA ILE A 604 5.25 13.00 29.63
C ILE A 604 5.32 14.50 29.32
N LEU A 605 5.75 14.81 28.11
CA LEU A 605 5.82 16.15 27.52
C LEU A 605 4.79 16.29 26.41
N HIS A 606 4.53 17.52 25.96
CA HIS A 606 3.62 17.80 24.85
C HIS A 606 4.04 19.08 24.10
N PRO A 607 3.64 19.26 22.83
CA PRO A 607 3.99 20.43 22.02
C PRO A 607 3.62 21.77 22.66
N GLY A 608 2.53 21.82 23.44
CA GLY A 608 2.11 23.02 24.17
C GLY A 608 3.17 23.61 25.11
N LEU A 609 4.19 22.82 25.51
CA LEU A 609 5.28 23.31 26.35
C LEU A 609 6.19 24.33 25.66
N LEU A 610 6.18 24.41 24.33
CA LEU A 610 6.93 25.40 23.57
C LEU A 610 6.33 26.82 23.69
N PHE A 611 5.06 26.94 24.08
CA PHE A 611 4.33 28.22 24.19
C PHE A 611 4.36 28.83 25.60
N GLY A 612 5.36 28.49 26.43
CA GLY A 612 5.79 29.34 27.53
C GLY A 612 4.79 29.72 28.64
N GLY A 613 3.71 28.96 28.86
CA GLY A 613 2.74 29.26 29.94
C GLY A 613 1.55 30.12 29.52
N GLU A 614 1.37 30.37 28.22
CA GLU A 614 0.12 30.92 27.67
C GLU A 614 -1.04 29.94 27.92
N THR A 615 -2.17 30.48 28.38
CA THR A 615 -3.42 29.72 28.50
C THR A 615 -3.99 29.45 27.11
N LEU A 616 -3.74 28.26 26.58
CA LEU A 616 -4.27 27.82 25.29
C LEU A 616 -5.77 27.52 25.40
N THR A 617 -6.57 28.07 24.48
CA THR A 617 -8.00 27.74 24.38
C THR A 617 -8.19 26.29 23.88
N PRO A 618 -9.30 25.60 24.22
CA PRO A 618 -9.55 24.22 23.77
C PRO A 618 -9.46 24.05 22.24
N ALA A 619 -9.95 25.04 21.48
CA ALA A 619 -9.85 25.06 20.02
C ALA A 619 -8.39 25.11 19.54
N ARG A 620 -7.53 25.91 20.20
CA ARG A 620 -6.10 26.00 19.86
C ARG A 620 -5.34 24.73 20.27
N ILE A 621 -5.69 24.12 21.39
CA ILE A 621 -5.16 22.81 21.83
C ILE A 621 -5.45 21.76 20.76
N HIS A 622 -6.71 21.67 20.30
CA HIS A 622 -7.12 20.72 19.27
C HIS A 622 -6.39 20.97 17.95
N GLN A 623 -6.26 22.23 17.52
CA GLN A 623 -5.51 22.60 16.31
C GLN A 623 -4.04 22.19 16.39
N LEU A 624 -3.38 22.43 17.53
CA LEU A 624 -1.98 22.03 17.74
C LEU A 624 -1.81 20.51 17.77
N ASN A 625 -2.76 19.79 18.36
CA ASN A 625 -2.78 18.32 18.34
C ASN A 625 -2.97 17.77 16.91
N ILE A 626 -3.85 18.37 16.11
CA ILE A 626 -4.00 18.05 14.69
C ILE A 626 -2.69 18.31 13.96
N LEU A 627 -2.05 19.46 14.15
CA LEU A 627 -0.78 19.79 13.50
C LEU A 627 0.33 18.78 13.87
N TYR A 628 0.45 18.45 15.15
CA TYR A 628 1.40 17.44 15.62
C TYR A 628 1.08 16.04 15.06
N ALA A 629 -0.20 15.67 14.97
CA ALA A 629 -0.63 14.41 14.38
C ALA A 629 -0.43 14.36 12.87
N LYS A 630 -0.56 15.51 12.18
CA LYS A 630 -0.55 15.66 10.71
C LYS A 630 0.87 15.81 10.15
N ASP A 631 1.78 16.49 10.84
CA ASP A 631 3.18 16.70 10.42
C ASP A 631 4.18 16.26 11.51
N TYR A 632 4.24 14.97 11.79
CA TYR A 632 5.11 14.41 12.82
C TYR A 632 6.57 14.28 12.37
N LYS A 633 7.50 14.91 13.08
CA LYS A 633 8.96 14.77 12.87
C LYS A 633 9.65 14.46 14.19
N VAL A 634 10.62 13.55 14.16
CA VAL A 634 11.44 13.21 15.34
C VAL A 634 12.23 14.42 15.85
N SER A 635 12.62 15.34 14.96
CA SER A 635 13.25 16.61 15.33
C SER A 635 12.38 17.43 16.28
N ASN A 636 11.06 17.44 16.09
CA ASN A 636 10.14 18.20 16.94
C ASN A 636 10.08 17.57 18.34
N ASP A 637 10.05 16.24 18.43
CA ASP A 637 10.10 15.54 19.72
C ASP A 637 11.43 15.79 20.45
N LEU A 638 12.55 15.81 19.70
CA LEU A 638 13.87 16.13 20.23
C LEU A 638 13.94 17.57 20.74
N GLU A 639 13.41 18.53 19.99
CA GLU A 639 13.34 19.94 20.39
C GLU A 639 12.51 20.13 21.66
N ILE A 640 11.32 19.52 21.71
CA ILE A 640 10.44 19.56 22.89
C ILE A 640 11.17 18.96 24.10
N LEU A 641 11.86 17.82 23.91
CA LEU A 641 12.61 17.14 24.96
C LEU A 641 13.76 18.01 25.50
N LEU A 642 14.63 18.51 24.61
CA LEU A 642 15.81 19.30 24.99
C LEU A 642 15.41 20.60 25.68
N SER A 643 14.37 21.27 25.18
CA SER A 643 13.85 22.51 25.77
C SER A 643 13.15 22.30 27.12
N ASN A 644 12.78 21.06 27.47
CA ASN A 644 11.99 20.76 28.67
C ASN A 644 12.57 19.63 29.54
N LEU A 645 13.90 19.40 29.51
CA LEU A 645 14.56 18.37 30.34
C LEU A 645 14.23 18.50 31.84
N LYS A 646 14.05 19.73 32.34
CA LYS A 646 13.70 20.01 33.74
C LYS A 646 12.29 19.54 34.14
N LYS A 647 11.43 19.24 33.16
CA LYS A 647 10.01 18.87 33.35
C LYS A 647 9.75 17.37 33.15
N LEU A 648 10.79 16.53 33.17
CA LEU A 648 10.67 15.07 33.03
C LEU A 648 9.95 14.41 34.23
N ASP A 649 9.70 15.15 35.31
CA ASP A 649 8.93 14.77 36.48
C ASP A 649 7.43 15.15 36.40
N ARG A 650 6.94 15.65 35.26
CA ARG A 650 5.49 15.92 35.08
C ARG A 650 4.65 14.65 35.23
N HIS A 651 3.42 14.84 35.69
CA HIS A 651 2.41 13.79 35.61
C HIS A 651 2.07 13.52 34.15
N ALA A 652 2.19 12.27 33.71
CA ALA A 652 1.52 11.83 32.49
C ALA A 652 0.01 11.89 32.78
N HIS A 653 -0.70 12.83 32.17
CA HIS A 653 -2.15 12.97 32.32
C HIS A 653 -2.81 11.83 31.54
N ALA A 654 -3.28 10.81 32.27
CA ALA A 654 -4.05 9.70 31.70
C ALA A 654 -5.38 10.22 31.14
#